data_AF-A0A0V0S7R7-F1
#
_entry.id   AF-A0A0V0S7R7-F1
#
_cell.length_a   1.000
_cell.length_b   1.000
_cell.length_c   1.000
_cell.angle_alpha   90.00
_cell.angle_beta   90.00
_cell.angle_gamma   90.00
#
_symmetry.space_group_name_H-M   'P 1'
#
loop_
_entity.id
_entity.type
_entity.pdbx_description
1 polymer ?
#
loop_
_entity_poly.entity_id
_entity_poly.type
_entity_poly.pdbx_seq_one_letter_code
_entity_poly.pdbx_strand_id
1 'polypeptide(L)'
;LITSALPYVNNYPHLGTIIGCVLSADVFSRYCRLRGYNTLYICGTDEYGTATETKAIEEGVTPIQLCDKYYELHREVYEWFNIKFDNFGRTTTKQQTEIAQHIFKKIYDAGFTTTKNVDQLYCEKCERFLADRFVEGECPFCGYEEARGDQCDKCGHLINAPELKLPKCKLCSHPPIIRTSEHLFLDLPKLQLNLEKYLEEQWASSDCCWSHNAIAITKKWLKEGLKERCITRDLKWGTPVPLENFSNKVFYVWFDAPIGYLSITANYSPEHWKKWWMDDKHVELYHFVGKDNVPFHSIIFPATLIATNEQYCKVKNISATEYLNYESSKFSKSRGVGVFGNNARETGIPADVWRFYLLYTRPESQDAAFNWDDFALKVNSELLSNLGNFVNRALSFVERRFHGVIPEMDESLLDKDRLQAFIHNVNETLNNYIDCFDNLKLRDSVKCILNISRLGNQYMQSERPWELIKQNERQAGSVLAIVANVVAILAALVHPIMPEISTKICKQLQLEKLVFCSSFQFLLKPGHRIGQVTTLFVKFEKETVEQFRKMFAGFQTNSEVANVKKSPSSGKNICKTVKGSQKYCKMFAEIEETRHRISALKLFLIQRAKRRLAAENEELQKHLEKLKLDYQILMDRRELYSKLGLNTVSNENISLENSNEKIATTKDVVKDKKEKPKKKVAEKMDKITASDQKNAVNISSLDIRVGLIKKAVKHPQADTLYVEEVDVGEDGMRTVVSGLVNFIPLEKMQNRFAVLLCNLKPAKMRGVESQAMVLCASTKDAVEILEPPEGAVPGDRIFCPGYEGTPEAQLNPKKKIWESVQPLLLVNADGQACYANNPLRIVGKEGCLTAPTLRSVPIK
;
A
#
# COMPACT_ATOMS: atom_id res chain seq x y z
N LEU A 1 19.49 -13.43 9.25
CA LEU A 1 19.93 -12.61 8.09
C LEU A 1 18.72 -12.36 7.20
N ILE A 2 18.45 -11.11 6.83
CA ILE A 2 17.30 -10.73 6.01
C ILE A 2 17.82 -9.97 4.80
N THR A 3 17.33 -10.32 3.61
CA THR A 3 17.54 -9.51 2.41
C THR A 3 16.23 -9.17 1.72
N SER A 4 16.27 -8.08 0.98
CA SER A 4 15.22 -7.69 0.05
C SER A 4 15.77 -7.73 -1.36
N ALA A 5 14.94 -8.08 -2.35
CA ALA A 5 15.34 -8.04 -3.76
C ALA A 5 16.00 -6.70 -4.10
N LEU A 6 17.20 -6.76 -4.70
CA LEU A 6 17.92 -5.57 -5.13
C LEU A 6 17.11 -4.83 -6.21
N PRO A 7 16.58 -3.62 -5.95
CA PRO A 7 15.94 -2.83 -7.00
C PRO A 7 16.93 -2.50 -8.12
N TYR A 8 16.47 -2.63 -9.36
CA TYR A 8 17.23 -2.22 -10.53
C TYR A 8 17.34 -0.69 -10.59
N VAL A 9 18.56 -0.17 -10.71
CA VAL A 9 18.88 1.26 -10.47
C VAL A 9 18.35 2.21 -11.54
N ASN A 10 17.78 1.74 -12.64
CA ASN A 10 17.47 2.62 -13.78
C ASN A 10 16.14 3.39 -13.66
N ASN A 11 15.39 3.25 -12.57
CA ASN A 11 14.05 3.83 -12.40
C ASN A 11 13.68 4.07 -10.94
N TYR A 12 12.83 5.09 -10.69
CA TYR A 12 12.23 5.27 -9.37
C TYR A 12 11.40 4.04 -8.95
N PRO A 13 11.51 3.60 -7.69
CA PRO A 13 10.67 2.54 -7.17
C PRO A 13 9.23 3.05 -7.03
N HIS A 14 8.27 2.26 -7.49
CA HIS A 14 6.84 2.51 -7.27
C HIS A 14 6.33 1.77 -6.03
N LEU A 15 5.11 2.08 -5.57
CA LEU A 15 4.55 1.48 -4.35
C LEU A 15 4.54 -0.07 -4.41
N GLY A 16 4.35 -0.65 -5.60
CA GLY A 16 4.40 -2.10 -5.81
C GLY A 16 5.76 -2.71 -5.53
N THR A 17 6.85 -2.11 -6.05
CA THR A 17 8.22 -2.55 -5.72
C THR A 17 8.54 -2.36 -4.24
N ILE A 18 8.01 -1.30 -3.62
CA ILE A 18 8.23 -1.01 -2.19
C ILE A 18 7.57 -2.09 -1.32
N ILE A 19 6.26 -2.34 -1.50
CA ILE A 19 5.54 -3.32 -0.68
C ILE A 19 6.02 -4.75 -0.92
N GLY A 20 6.33 -5.12 -2.15
CA GLY A 20 6.71 -6.50 -2.48
C GLY A 20 8.08 -6.91 -1.94
N CYS A 21 8.95 -5.93 -1.69
CA CYS A 21 10.34 -6.17 -1.33
C CYS A 21 10.68 -5.43 -0.02
N VAL A 22 11.14 -4.19 -0.11
CA VAL A 22 11.85 -3.50 0.97
C VAL A 22 11.00 -3.18 2.20
N LEU A 23 9.72 -2.87 2.02
CA LEU A 23 8.80 -2.60 3.13
C LEU A 23 8.43 -3.88 3.88
N SER A 24 8.19 -4.98 3.15
CA SER A 24 7.92 -6.28 3.77
C SER A 24 9.10 -6.76 4.61
N ALA A 25 10.32 -6.66 4.06
CA ALA A 25 11.54 -7.03 4.78
C ALA A 25 11.82 -6.11 5.98
N ASP A 26 11.60 -4.80 5.85
CA ASP A 26 11.77 -3.85 6.96
C ASP A 26 10.87 -4.19 8.14
N VAL A 27 9.59 -4.45 7.87
CA VAL A 27 8.60 -4.84 8.87
C VAL A 27 9.05 -6.09 9.61
N PHE A 28 9.46 -7.14 8.90
CA PHE A 28 9.96 -8.35 9.54
C PHE A 28 11.26 -8.07 10.33
N SER A 29 12.19 -7.29 9.78
CA SER A 29 13.45 -6.96 10.46
C SER A 29 13.23 -6.19 11.77
N ARG A 30 12.23 -5.29 11.83
CA ARG A 30 11.88 -4.56 13.04
C ARG A 30 11.27 -5.48 14.08
N TYR A 31 10.39 -6.39 13.65
CA TYR A 31 9.85 -7.42 14.52
C TYR A 31 10.95 -8.32 15.12
N CYS A 32 11.88 -8.82 14.29
CA CYS A 32 12.99 -9.64 14.77
C CYS A 32 13.84 -8.91 15.82
N ARG A 33 14.15 -7.62 15.60
CA ARG A 33 14.87 -6.79 16.58
C ARG A 33 14.08 -6.60 17.87
N LEU A 34 12.76 -6.39 17.80
CA LEU A 34 11.89 -6.30 18.99
C LEU A 34 11.83 -7.61 19.78
N ARG A 35 11.89 -8.76 19.09
CA ARG A 35 11.98 -10.09 19.69
C ARG A 35 13.37 -10.40 20.28
N GLY A 36 14.35 -9.52 20.09
CA GLY A 36 15.72 -9.68 20.58
C GLY A 36 16.62 -10.54 19.68
N TYR A 37 16.20 -10.85 18.45
CA TYR A 37 17.03 -11.61 17.52
C TYR A 37 18.17 -10.76 16.96
N ASN A 38 19.36 -11.35 16.86
CA ASN A 38 20.48 -10.77 16.12
C ASN A 38 20.08 -10.66 14.65
N THR A 39 19.77 -9.44 14.23
CA THR A 39 19.16 -9.18 12.93
C THR A 39 20.09 -8.31 12.08
N LEU A 40 20.45 -8.82 10.91
CA LEU A 40 21.13 -8.06 9.85
C LEU A 40 20.22 -8.01 8.63
N TYR A 41 19.79 -6.80 8.24
CA TYR A 41 18.94 -6.51 7.10
C TYR A 41 19.74 -5.74 6.03
N ILE A 42 19.98 -6.41 4.90
CA ILE A 42 20.81 -5.92 3.80
C ILE A 42 19.98 -5.77 2.53
N CYS A 43 20.21 -4.67 1.81
CA CYS A 43 19.72 -4.46 0.45
C CYS A 43 20.70 -3.53 -0.29
N GLY A 44 20.38 -3.18 -1.53
CA GLY A 44 21.17 -2.27 -2.35
C GLY A 44 20.62 -2.16 -3.75
N THR A 45 21.32 -1.46 -4.62
CA THR A 45 20.95 -1.32 -6.04
C THR A 45 21.61 -2.40 -6.91
N ASP A 46 20.81 -3.00 -7.79
CA ASP A 46 21.30 -3.77 -8.92
C ASP A 46 21.59 -2.80 -10.09
N GLU A 47 22.85 -2.74 -10.49
CA GLU A 47 23.38 -1.66 -11.32
C GLU A 47 23.90 -2.10 -12.67
N TYR A 48 24.17 -3.39 -12.86
CA TYR A 48 24.76 -3.91 -14.10
C TYR A 48 23.72 -4.27 -15.17
N GLY A 49 24.21 -4.50 -16.38
CA GLY A 49 23.41 -5.02 -17.48
C GLY A 49 22.95 -3.98 -18.51
N THR A 50 22.32 -4.49 -19.56
CA THR A 50 22.02 -3.71 -20.78
C THR A 50 21.10 -2.53 -20.51
N ALA A 51 20.12 -2.67 -19.61
CA ALA A 51 19.15 -1.62 -19.38
C ALA A 51 19.77 -0.37 -18.72
N THR A 52 20.82 -0.53 -17.92
CA THR A 52 21.64 0.59 -17.41
C THR A 52 22.38 1.27 -18.55
N GLU A 53 23.06 0.52 -19.43
CA GLU A 53 23.76 1.10 -20.59
C GLU A 53 22.80 1.85 -21.52
N THR A 54 21.64 1.26 -21.83
CA THR A 54 20.60 1.91 -22.65
C THR A 54 20.17 3.23 -22.04
N LYS A 55 19.84 3.23 -20.74
CA LYS A 55 19.34 4.41 -20.05
C LYS A 55 20.42 5.49 -19.92
N ALA A 56 21.67 5.09 -19.73
CA ALA A 56 22.82 5.99 -19.70
C ALA A 56 23.01 6.70 -21.05
N ILE A 57 22.89 5.96 -22.17
CA ILE A 57 22.91 6.53 -23.52
C ILE A 57 21.74 7.50 -23.74
N GLU A 58 20.52 7.12 -23.33
CA GLU A 58 19.33 7.99 -23.45
C GLU A 58 19.48 9.30 -22.65
N GLU A 59 20.10 9.27 -21.47
CA GLU A 59 20.32 10.45 -20.63
C GLU A 59 21.64 11.19 -20.96
N GLY A 60 22.44 10.68 -21.91
CA GLY A 60 23.71 11.30 -22.31
C GLY A 60 24.80 11.25 -21.23
N VAL A 61 24.80 10.22 -20.38
CA VAL A 61 25.75 10.03 -19.26
C VAL A 61 26.44 8.67 -19.33
N THR A 62 27.49 8.47 -18.54
CA THR A 62 28.10 7.14 -18.37
C THR A 62 27.24 6.23 -17.49
N PRO A 63 27.37 4.89 -17.59
CA PRO A 63 26.64 3.96 -16.72
C PRO A 63 26.87 4.23 -15.23
N ILE A 64 28.10 4.49 -14.79
CA ILE A 64 28.39 4.80 -13.38
C ILE A 64 27.70 6.09 -12.92
N GLN A 65 27.72 7.16 -13.73
CA GLN A 65 27.02 8.42 -13.40
C GLN A 65 25.50 8.23 -13.28
N LEU A 66 24.91 7.40 -14.15
CA LEU A 66 23.50 7.04 -14.04
C LEU A 66 23.24 6.29 -12.73
N CYS A 67 24.05 5.28 -12.42
CA CYS A 67 23.92 4.49 -11.21
C CYS A 67 24.08 5.35 -9.95
N ASP A 68 25.08 6.23 -9.90
CA ASP A 68 25.30 7.15 -8.77
C ASP A 68 24.08 8.03 -8.53
N LYS A 69 23.54 8.63 -9.59
CA LYS A 69 22.34 9.45 -9.53
C LYS A 69 21.15 8.69 -8.96
N TYR A 70 20.85 7.50 -9.50
CA TYR A 70 19.66 6.77 -9.09
C TYR A 70 19.84 6.01 -7.77
N TYR A 71 21.05 5.61 -7.39
CA TYR A 71 21.34 5.08 -6.07
C TYR A 71 20.91 6.07 -4.97
N GLU A 72 21.29 7.34 -5.11
CA GLU A 72 20.89 8.40 -4.18
C GLU A 72 19.37 8.57 -4.15
N LEU A 73 18.71 8.56 -5.32
CA LEU A 73 17.25 8.66 -5.40
C LEU A 73 16.53 7.49 -4.72
N HIS A 74 17.04 6.26 -4.88
CA HIS A 74 16.52 5.10 -4.16
C HIS A 74 16.70 5.26 -2.65
N ARG A 75 17.89 5.67 -2.21
CA ARG A 75 18.20 5.88 -0.79
C ARG A 75 17.26 6.91 -0.17
N GLU A 76 17.08 8.07 -0.81
CA GLU A 76 16.16 9.12 -0.34
C GLU A 76 14.72 8.63 -0.20
N VAL A 77 14.22 7.84 -1.17
CA VAL A 77 12.88 7.27 -1.10
C VAL A 77 12.76 6.30 0.06
N TYR A 78 13.72 5.39 0.23
CA TYR A 78 13.66 4.39 1.28
C TYR A 78 13.85 4.98 2.68
N GLU A 79 14.72 5.98 2.83
CA GLU A 79 14.85 6.77 4.05
C GLU A 79 13.52 7.46 4.40
N TRP A 80 12.85 8.08 3.42
CA TRP A 80 11.56 8.73 3.64
C TRP A 80 10.46 7.74 4.01
N PHE A 81 10.42 6.55 3.39
CA PHE A 81 9.53 5.45 3.80
C PHE A 81 9.93 4.79 5.13
N ASN A 82 10.97 5.30 5.80
CA ASN A 82 11.50 4.80 7.06
C ASN A 82 11.87 3.30 6.97
N ILE A 83 12.53 2.92 5.88
CA ILE A 83 13.11 1.58 5.70
C ILE A 83 14.46 1.57 6.42
N LYS A 84 14.59 0.74 7.45
CA LYS A 84 15.79 0.67 8.29
C LYS A 84 16.66 -0.51 7.89
N PHE A 85 17.40 -0.33 6.81
CA PHE A 85 18.52 -1.22 6.48
C PHE A 85 19.63 -1.08 7.53
N ASP A 86 20.32 -2.19 7.81
CA ASP A 86 21.62 -2.09 8.50
C ASP A 86 22.71 -1.63 7.53
N ASN A 87 22.58 -2.00 6.24
CA ASN A 87 23.31 -1.39 5.13
C ASN A 87 22.51 -1.40 3.83
N PHE A 88 22.57 -0.29 3.08
CA PHE A 88 22.03 -0.17 1.72
C PHE A 88 23.18 0.06 0.73
N GLY A 89 23.67 -1.00 0.12
CA GLY A 89 24.88 -0.98 -0.72
C GLY A 89 24.61 -0.97 -2.21
N ARG A 90 25.64 -1.36 -2.97
CA ARG A 90 25.68 -1.32 -4.43
C ARG A 90 26.38 -2.56 -4.99
N THR A 91 25.98 -3.00 -6.17
CA THR A 91 26.61 -4.12 -6.89
C THR A 91 27.89 -3.72 -7.64
N THR A 92 28.11 -2.43 -7.90
CA THR A 92 29.28 -1.92 -8.65
C THR A 92 30.51 -1.69 -7.78
N THR A 93 30.93 -2.72 -7.03
CA THR A 93 32.04 -2.61 -6.08
C THR A 93 33.15 -3.64 -6.35
N LYS A 94 34.36 -3.36 -5.84
CA LYS A 94 35.48 -4.30 -5.91
C LYS A 94 35.14 -5.65 -5.28
N GLN A 95 34.45 -5.64 -4.13
CA GLN A 95 34.00 -6.85 -3.44
C GLN A 95 33.02 -7.68 -4.27
N GLN A 96 32.15 -7.05 -5.07
CA GLN A 96 31.30 -7.78 -6.02
C GLN A 96 32.16 -8.57 -7.00
N THR A 97 33.14 -7.92 -7.62
CA THR A 97 34.02 -8.58 -8.59
C THR A 97 34.78 -9.73 -7.95
N GLU A 98 35.41 -9.50 -6.81
CA GLU A 98 36.21 -10.52 -6.11
C GLU A 98 35.36 -11.75 -5.72
N ILE A 99 34.18 -11.54 -5.14
CA ILE A 99 33.32 -12.63 -4.67
C ILE A 99 32.66 -13.36 -5.85
N ALA A 100 32.16 -12.64 -6.85
CA ALA A 100 31.55 -13.25 -8.03
C ALA A 100 32.57 -14.07 -8.82
N GLN A 101 33.80 -13.57 -8.99
CA GLN A 101 34.88 -14.31 -9.63
C GLN A 101 35.33 -15.53 -8.81
N HIS A 102 35.38 -15.43 -7.48
CA HIS A 102 35.65 -16.58 -6.60
C HIS A 102 34.61 -17.68 -6.78
N ILE A 103 33.32 -17.34 -6.66
CA ILE A 103 32.21 -18.28 -6.85
C ILE A 103 32.26 -18.90 -8.25
N PHE A 104 32.43 -18.07 -9.28
CA PHE A 104 32.56 -18.54 -10.65
C PHE A 104 33.72 -19.53 -10.81
N LYS A 105 34.91 -19.22 -10.29
CA LYS A 105 36.07 -20.08 -10.39
C LYS A 105 35.82 -21.44 -9.73
N LYS A 106 35.17 -21.46 -8.56
CA LYS A 106 34.79 -22.71 -7.88
C LYS A 106 33.88 -23.59 -8.72
N ILE A 107 32.82 -23.01 -9.31
CA ILE A 107 31.89 -23.78 -10.14
C ILE A 107 32.49 -24.20 -11.48
N TYR A 108 33.40 -23.40 -12.03
CA TYR A 108 34.14 -23.68 -13.26
C TYR A 108 35.10 -24.86 -13.05
N ASP A 109 35.93 -24.79 -12.02
CA ASP A 109 36.91 -25.83 -11.65
C ASP A 109 36.21 -27.16 -11.29
N ALA A 110 34.98 -27.09 -10.76
CA ALA A 110 34.15 -28.26 -10.44
C ALA A 110 33.41 -28.86 -11.66
N GLY A 111 33.53 -28.28 -12.86
CA GLY A 111 32.92 -28.81 -14.09
C GLY A 111 31.41 -28.57 -14.24
N PHE A 112 30.87 -27.57 -13.52
CA PHE A 112 29.46 -27.15 -13.61
C PHE A 112 29.22 -26.04 -14.63
N THR A 113 30.18 -25.78 -15.50
CA THR A 113 30.03 -24.82 -16.61
C THR A 113 30.32 -25.48 -17.95
N THR A 114 29.61 -25.05 -18.98
CA THR A 114 29.87 -25.44 -20.37
C THR A 114 30.10 -24.21 -21.24
N THR A 115 30.80 -24.40 -22.36
CA THR A 115 31.07 -23.34 -23.33
C THR A 115 30.35 -23.63 -24.63
N LYS A 116 29.65 -22.64 -25.19
CA LYS A 116 28.94 -22.78 -26.47
C LYS A 116 29.07 -21.52 -27.32
N ASN A 117 29.09 -21.71 -28.63
CA ASN A 117 29.00 -20.64 -29.60
C ASN A 117 27.54 -20.22 -29.82
N VAL A 118 27.29 -18.92 -29.80
CA VAL A 118 25.96 -18.33 -30.04
C VAL A 118 26.08 -17.31 -31.16
N ASP A 119 25.23 -17.44 -32.17
CA ASP A 119 25.13 -16.47 -33.25
C ASP A 119 24.28 -15.28 -32.80
N GLN A 120 24.85 -14.08 -32.90
CA GLN A 120 24.21 -12.84 -32.49
C GLN A 120 24.40 -11.78 -33.57
N LEU A 121 23.47 -10.83 -33.62
CA LEU A 121 23.60 -9.68 -34.50
C LEU A 121 24.61 -8.69 -33.91
N TYR A 122 25.57 -8.26 -34.73
CA TYR A 122 26.62 -7.31 -34.41
C TYR A 122 26.51 -6.09 -35.32
N CYS A 123 26.47 -4.90 -34.72
CA CYS A 123 26.50 -3.66 -35.47
C CYS A 123 27.94 -3.16 -35.58
N GLU A 124 28.49 -3.14 -36.79
CA GLU A 124 29.87 -2.69 -37.04
C GLU A 124 30.05 -1.20 -36.78
N LYS A 125 29.01 -0.39 -37.00
CA LYS A 125 29.04 1.05 -36.73
C LYS A 125 28.98 1.39 -35.24
N CYS A 126 28.23 0.64 -34.44
CA CYS A 126 28.14 0.82 -32.99
C CYS A 126 29.17 -0.02 -32.22
N GLU A 127 29.96 -0.82 -32.94
CA GLU A 127 30.97 -1.75 -32.44
C GLU A 127 30.49 -2.61 -31.27
N ARG A 128 29.28 -3.18 -31.38
CA ARG A 128 28.67 -3.99 -30.32
C ARG A 128 27.72 -5.05 -30.85
N PHE A 129 27.56 -6.10 -30.06
CA PHE A 129 26.44 -7.03 -30.20
C PHE A 129 25.13 -6.34 -29.82
N LEU A 130 24.06 -6.66 -30.55
CA LEU A 130 22.74 -6.07 -30.36
C LEU A 130 21.86 -7.03 -29.58
N ALA A 131 21.38 -6.57 -28.43
CA ALA A 131 20.26 -7.22 -27.76
C ALA A 131 18.99 -7.09 -28.61
N ASP A 132 18.03 -8.01 -28.45
CA ASP A 132 16.78 -8.05 -29.24
C ASP A 132 16.03 -6.71 -29.29
N ARG A 133 16.09 -5.93 -28.21
CA ARG A 133 15.46 -4.60 -28.10
C ARG A 133 16.11 -3.52 -28.99
N PHE A 134 17.34 -3.75 -29.43
CA PHE A 134 18.10 -2.89 -30.33
C PHE A 134 18.08 -3.39 -31.77
N VAL A 135 17.29 -4.43 -32.07
CA VAL A 135 17.11 -4.98 -33.40
C VAL A 135 15.65 -4.78 -33.82
N GLU A 136 15.48 -4.19 -35.00
CA GLU A 136 14.20 -4.16 -35.71
C GLU A 136 14.41 -4.70 -37.12
N GLY A 137 13.40 -5.32 -37.71
CA GLY A 137 13.50 -5.85 -39.06
C GLY A 137 12.17 -6.44 -39.53
N GLU A 138 12.18 -7.00 -40.73
CA GLU A 138 11.01 -7.62 -41.31
C GLU A 138 10.77 -9.03 -40.71
N CYS A 139 9.55 -9.26 -40.20
CA CYS A 139 9.11 -10.53 -39.66
C CYS A 139 9.18 -11.64 -40.73
N PRO A 140 9.92 -12.74 -40.50
CA PRO A 140 10.03 -13.82 -41.46
C PRO A 140 8.71 -14.57 -41.68
N PHE A 141 7.75 -14.46 -40.74
CA PHE A 141 6.47 -15.18 -40.78
C PHE A 141 5.34 -14.39 -41.47
N CYS A 142 5.25 -13.07 -41.25
CA CYS A 142 4.11 -12.26 -41.74
C CYS A 142 4.51 -11.02 -42.55
N GLY A 143 5.81 -10.80 -42.78
CA GLY A 143 6.33 -9.67 -43.56
C GLY A 143 6.15 -8.30 -42.89
N TYR A 144 5.91 -8.24 -41.57
CA TYR A 144 5.85 -6.97 -40.85
C TYR A 144 7.23 -6.32 -40.75
N GLU A 145 7.42 -5.15 -41.36
CA GLU A 145 8.74 -4.49 -41.54
C GLU A 145 9.41 -3.99 -40.25
N GLU A 146 8.66 -3.87 -39.15
CA GLU A 146 9.14 -3.30 -37.87
C GLU A 146 9.03 -4.32 -36.72
N ALA A 147 9.21 -5.61 -37.00
CA ALA A 147 9.26 -6.63 -35.97
C ALA A 147 10.52 -6.47 -35.10
N ARG A 148 10.38 -6.73 -33.79
CA ARG A 148 11.48 -6.68 -32.82
C ARG A 148 12.26 -8.00 -32.84
N GLY A 149 13.48 -7.97 -32.33
CA GLY A 149 14.36 -9.15 -32.26
C GLY A 149 13.82 -10.31 -31.42
N ASP A 150 12.86 -10.07 -30.53
CA ASP A 150 12.27 -11.04 -29.61
C ASP A 150 10.84 -11.48 -30.02
N GLN A 151 10.09 -10.57 -30.65
CA GLN A 151 8.69 -10.77 -30.97
C GLN A 151 8.21 -9.85 -32.09
N CYS A 152 7.36 -10.37 -32.98
CA CYS A 152 6.61 -9.56 -33.92
C CYS A 152 5.31 -9.05 -33.29
N ASP A 153 5.16 -7.73 -33.15
CA ASP A 153 3.97 -7.12 -32.55
C ASP A 153 2.71 -7.27 -33.42
N LYS A 154 2.85 -7.54 -34.73
CA LYS A 154 1.72 -7.73 -35.65
C LYS A 154 1.10 -9.12 -35.58
N CYS A 155 1.92 -10.18 -35.60
CA CYS A 155 1.43 -11.57 -35.61
C CYS A 155 1.65 -12.32 -34.29
N GLY A 156 2.31 -11.71 -33.32
CA GLY A 156 2.57 -12.27 -31.99
C GLY A 156 3.64 -13.37 -31.92
N HIS A 157 4.21 -13.78 -33.06
CA HIS A 157 5.27 -14.82 -33.08
C HIS A 157 6.49 -14.35 -32.30
N LEU A 158 7.04 -15.27 -31.49
CA LEU A 158 8.36 -15.14 -30.89
C LEU A 158 9.41 -15.52 -31.93
N ILE A 159 10.46 -14.71 -32.05
CA ILE A 159 11.46 -14.78 -33.11
C ILE A 159 12.82 -14.65 -32.43
N ASN A 160 13.87 -15.27 -32.98
CA ASN A 160 15.23 -14.94 -32.58
C ASN A 160 15.76 -13.83 -33.50
N ALA A 161 16.46 -12.84 -32.95
CA ALA A 161 16.91 -11.68 -33.73
C ALA A 161 17.65 -12.01 -35.04
N PRO A 162 18.52 -13.04 -35.12
CA PRO A 162 19.16 -13.45 -36.38
C PRO A 162 18.21 -13.96 -37.47
N GLU A 163 16.97 -14.33 -37.14
CA GLU A 163 15.95 -14.80 -38.08
C GLU A 163 15.20 -13.65 -38.77
N LEU A 164 15.35 -12.41 -38.28
CA LEU A 164 14.74 -11.24 -38.92
C LEU A 164 15.31 -11.00 -40.31
N LYS A 165 14.43 -10.71 -41.26
CA LYS A 165 14.83 -10.25 -42.60
C LYS A 165 15.18 -8.77 -42.53
N LEU A 166 16.21 -8.36 -43.27
CA LEU A 166 16.66 -6.96 -43.32
C LEU A 166 16.79 -6.32 -41.91
N PRO A 167 17.52 -6.96 -40.98
CA PRO A 167 17.66 -6.43 -39.64
C PRO A 167 18.33 -5.06 -39.69
N LYS A 168 17.97 -4.20 -38.75
CA LYS A 168 18.49 -2.84 -38.59
C LYS A 168 18.81 -2.62 -37.11
N CYS A 169 19.94 -1.98 -36.86
CA CYS A 169 20.27 -1.50 -35.53
C CYS A 169 19.37 -0.30 -35.16
N LYS A 170 18.58 -0.41 -34.09
CA LYS A 170 17.72 0.69 -33.63
C LYS A 170 18.47 1.94 -33.18
N LEU A 171 19.76 1.80 -32.84
CA LEU A 171 20.61 2.90 -32.36
C LEU A 171 21.15 3.79 -33.50
N CYS A 172 21.50 3.20 -34.65
CA CYS A 172 22.16 3.94 -35.74
C CYS A 172 21.62 3.64 -37.13
N SER A 173 20.58 2.81 -37.22
CA SER A 173 19.92 2.31 -38.45
C SER A 173 20.81 1.49 -39.39
N HIS A 174 22.07 1.22 -39.03
CA HIS A 174 22.98 0.40 -39.84
C HIS A 174 22.55 -1.09 -39.81
N PRO A 175 22.60 -1.81 -40.94
CA PRO A 175 22.34 -3.24 -40.97
C PRO A 175 23.37 -4.01 -40.12
N PRO A 176 22.97 -4.81 -39.13
CA PRO A 176 23.88 -5.65 -38.40
C PRO A 176 24.23 -6.92 -39.20
N ILE A 177 25.38 -7.50 -38.89
CA ILE A 177 25.84 -8.79 -39.43
C ILE A 177 25.75 -9.85 -38.35
N ILE A 178 25.57 -11.12 -38.74
CA ILE A 178 25.66 -12.22 -37.78
C ILE A 178 27.13 -12.45 -37.45
N ARG A 179 27.47 -12.44 -36.16
CA ARG A 179 28.78 -12.87 -35.65
C ARG A 179 28.57 -13.94 -34.58
N THR A 180 29.37 -14.99 -34.67
CA THR A 180 29.41 -16.04 -33.66
C THR A 180 30.23 -15.56 -32.46
N SER A 181 29.69 -15.74 -31.26
CA SER A 181 30.28 -15.31 -30.00
C SER A 181 30.30 -16.46 -29.01
N GLU A 182 31.44 -16.73 -28.39
CA GLU A 182 31.58 -17.79 -27.39
C GLU A 182 30.98 -17.36 -26.04
N HIS A 183 30.22 -18.25 -25.38
CA HIS A 183 29.54 -17.97 -24.12
C HIS A 183 29.67 -19.13 -23.12
N LEU A 184 29.79 -18.77 -21.84
CA LEU A 184 29.70 -19.70 -20.73
C LEU A 184 28.26 -19.89 -20.28
N PHE A 185 27.93 -21.13 -19.93
CA PHE A 185 26.65 -21.56 -19.40
C PHE A 185 26.84 -22.26 -18.06
N LEU A 186 25.96 -21.98 -17.10
CA LEU A 186 25.82 -22.76 -15.88
C LEU A 186 25.01 -24.02 -16.18
N ASP A 187 25.59 -25.18 -15.87
CA ASP A 187 25.01 -26.51 -16.08
C ASP A 187 24.05 -26.88 -14.93
N LEU A 188 22.91 -26.20 -14.91
CA LEU A 188 21.82 -26.49 -13.97
C LEU A 188 21.30 -27.94 -14.05
N PRO A 189 21.23 -28.61 -15.21
CA PRO A 189 20.87 -30.04 -15.26
C PRO A 189 21.71 -30.90 -14.32
N LYS A 190 23.05 -30.73 -14.30
CA LYS A 190 23.94 -31.47 -13.38
C LYS A 190 23.68 -31.17 -11.90
N LEU A 191 23.15 -29.98 -11.59
CA LEU A 191 22.91 -29.52 -10.22
C LEU A 191 21.49 -29.84 -9.71
N GLN A 192 20.58 -30.24 -10.60
CA GLN A 192 19.16 -30.39 -10.27
C GLN A 192 18.93 -31.36 -9.12
N LEU A 193 19.55 -32.55 -9.12
CA LEU A 193 19.34 -33.55 -8.07
C LEU A 193 19.77 -33.03 -6.68
N ASN A 194 20.91 -32.35 -6.60
CA ASN A 194 21.40 -31.78 -5.34
C ASN A 194 20.51 -30.64 -4.84
N LEU A 195 20.02 -29.82 -5.77
CA LEU A 195 19.09 -28.73 -5.48
C LEU A 195 17.74 -29.27 -4.98
N GLU A 196 17.18 -30.27 -5.66
CA GLU A 196 15.92 -30.92 -5.28
C GLU A 196 16.01 -31.51 -3.87
N LYS A 197 17.08 -32.26 -3.59
CA LYS A 197 17.32 -32.80 -2.25
C LYS A 197 17.33 -31.70 -1.18
N TYR A 198 18.09 -30.62 -1.42
CA TYR A 198 18.13 -29.50 -0.49
C TYR A 198 16.74 -28.86 -0.31
N LEU A 199 15.99 -28.63 -1.38
CA LEU A 199 14.66 -27.99 -1.33
C LEU A 199 13.62 -28.88 -0.63
N GLU A 200 13.66 -30.20 -0.85
CA GLU A 200 12.79 -31.16 -0.17
C GLU A 200 13.07 -31.17 1.34
N GLU A 201 14.33 -31.19 1.74
CA GLU A 201 14.73 -31.07 3.15
C GLU A 201 14.26 -29.73 3.76
N GLN A 202 14.38 -28.62 3.02
CA GLN A 202 13.89 -27.32 3.49
C GLN A 202 12.37 -27.31 3.64
N TRP A 203 11.62 -27.79 2.65
CA TRP A 203 10.15 -27.78 2.69
C TRP A 203 9.56 -28.77 3.68
N ALA A 204 10.29 -29.83 4.03
CA ALA A 204 9.88 -30.79 5.07
C ALA A 204 10.12 -30.27 6.50
N SER A 205 10.93 -29.22 6.67
CA SER A 205 11.20 -28.62 7.98
C SER A 205 9.93 -27.99 8.56
N SER A 206 9.68 -28.20 9.87
CA SER A 206 8.57 -27.58 10.61
C SER A 206 8.59 -26.05 10.56
N ASP A 207 9.77 -25.47 10.35
CA ASP A 207 10.00 -24.02 10.40
C ASP A 207 10.04 -23.40 9.00
N CYS A 208 9.58 -24.14 7.98
CA CYS A 208 9.45 -23.65 6.62
C CYS A 208 8.20 -22.79 6.48
N CYS A 209 8.41 -21.50 6.28
CA CYS A 209 7.40 -20.48 6.04
C CYS A 209 7.49 -19.90 4.62
N TRP A 210 7.98 -20.68 3.65
CA TRP A 210 7.99 -20.25 2.25
C TRP A 210 6.57 -19.92 1.79
N SER A 211 6.42 -18.82 1.06
CA SER A 211 5.13 -18.47 0.49
C SER A 211 4.70 -19.52 -0.54
N HIS A 212 3.39 -19.80 -0.57
CA HIS A 212 2.83 -20.86 -1.42
C HIS A 212 3.16 -20.66 -2.92
N ASN A 213 3.11 -19.41 -3.40
CA ASN A 213 3.50 -19.06 -4.76
C ASN A 213 4.98 -19.35 -5.05
N ALA A 214 5.89 -19.11 -4.10
CA ALA A 214 7.31 -19.39 -4.28
C ALA A 214 7.55 -20.91 -4.42
N ILE A 215 6.91 -21.72 -3.58
CA ILE A 215 6.97 -23.18 -3.68
C ILE A 215 6.40 -23.65 -5.02
N ALA A 216 5.23 -23.16 -5.42
CA ALA A 216 4.57 -23.55 -6.65
C ALA A 216 5.40 -23.22 -7.90
N ILE A 217 5.97 -22.01 -7.97
CA ILE A 217 6.86 -21.58 -9.06
C ILE A 217 8.11 -22.47 -9.10
N THR A 218 8.73 -22.72 -7.95
CA THR A 218 9.95 -23.53 -7.86
C THR A 218 9.70 -24.97 -8.31
N LYS A 219 8.63 -25.60 -7.80
CA LYS A 219 8.24 -26.97 -8.22
C LYS A 219 7.95 -27.06 -9.71
N LYS A 220 7.31 -26.03 -10.30
CA LYS A 220 7.04 -26.01 -11.74
C LYS A 220 8.35 -26.02 -12.55
N TRP A 221 9.31 -25.18 -12.19
CA TRP A 221 10.60 -25.12 -12.87
C TRP A 221 11.40 -26.43 -12.76
N LEU A 222 11.38 -27.08 -11.60
CA LEU A 222 12.04 -28.37 -11.39
C LEU A 222 11.38 -29.48 -12.24
N LYS A 223 10.05 -29.52 -12.25
CA LYS A 223 9.27 -30.49 -13.04
C LYS A 223 9.50 -30.35 -14.55
N GLU A 224 9.71 -29.14 -15.05
CA GLU A 224 10.04 -28.89 -16.47
C GLU A 224 11.45 -29.38 -16.86
N GLY A 225 12.31 -29.68 -15.88
CA GLY A 225 13.72 -29.98 -16.07
C GLY A 225 14.54 -28.70 -16.22
N LEU A 226 15.54 -28.53 -15.36
CA LEU A 226 16.42 -27.38 -15.44
C LEU A 226 17.26 -27.46 -16.71
N LYS A 227 17.44 -26.31 -17.37
CA LYS A 227 18.23 -26.18 -18.59
C LYS A 227 19.47 -25.36 -18.31
N GLU A 228 20.51 -25.55 -19.10
CA GLU A 228 21.69 -24.70 -19.06
C GLU A 228 21.30 -23.22 -19.23
N ARG A 229 21.97 -22.34 -18.49
CA ARG A 229 21.71 -20.89 -18.51
C ARG A 229 22.97 -20.13 -18.84
N CYS A 230 22.93 -19.31 -19.88
CA CYS A 230 24.07 -18.47 -20.26
C CYS A 230 24.35 -17.43 -19.17
N ILE A 231 25.56 -17.47 -18.61
CA ILE A 231 26.02 -16.60 -17.51
C ILE A 231 26.97 -15.50 -17.98
N THR A 232 27.17 -15.32 -19.29
CA THR A 232 28.04 -14.28 -19.85
C THR A 232 27.31 -13.40 -20.85
N ARG A 233 27.73 -12.16 -21.02
CA ARG A 233 27.20 -11.21 -22.00
C ARG A 233 28.30 -10.38 -22.63
N ASP A 234 28.10 -10.02 -23.89
CA ASP A 234 28.92 -9.08 -24.63
C ASP A 234 28.55 -7.63 -24.28
N LEU A 235 28.79 -7.26 -23.03
CA LEU A 235 28.57 -5.90 -22.52
C LEU A 235 29.88 -5.35 -21.96
N LYS A 236 29.98 -4.02 -21.88
CA LYS A 236 31.11 -3.35 -21.22
C LYS A 236 30.80 -3.11 -19.74
N TRP A 237 29.54 -2.89 -19.39
CA TRP A 237 29.08 -2.61 -18.03
C TRP A 237 28.60 -3.87 -17.30
N GLY A 238 29.51 -4.49 -16.55
CA GLY A 238 29.26 -5.70 -15.77
C GLY A 238 30.51 -6.20 -15.03
N THR A 239 30.35 -7.21 -14.20
CA THR A 239 31.49 -7.88 -13.55
C THR A 239 32.32 -8.65 -14.60
N PRO A 240 33.63 -8.41 -14.73
CA PRO A 240 34.46 -9.07 -15.75
C PRO A 240 34.64 -10.57 -15.47
N VAL A 241 34.67 -11.36 -16.55
CA VAL A 241 34.88 -12.82 -16.47
C VAL A 241 36.39 -13.11 -16.35
N PRO A 242 36.86 -13.90 -15.38
CA PRO A 242 38.28 -14.12 -15.12
C PRO A 242 38.88 -15.24 -16.00
N LEU A 243 38.60 -15.22 -17.31
CA LEU A 243 39.17 -16.13 -18.30
C LEU A 243 39.74 -15.32 -19.47
N GLU A 244 40.91 -15.73 -19.98
CA GLU A 244 41.65 -14.99 -21.01
C GLU A 244 40.84 -14.79 -22.31
N ASN A 245 40.16 -15.85 -22.77
CA ASN A 245 39.26 -15.82 -23.93
C ASN A 245 37.94 -15.05 -23.70
N PHE A 246 37.67 -14.61 -22.47
CA PHE A 246 36.48 -13.83 -22.10
C PHE A 246 36.81 -12.40 -21.65
N SER A 247 38.02 -11.90 -21.91
CA SER A 247 38.50 -10.57 -21.48
C SER A 247 37.60 -9.39 -21.89
N ASN A 248 36.84 -9.51 -22.98
CA ASN A 248 35.89 -8.50 -23.46
C ASN A 248 34.42 -8.79 -23.07
N LYS A 249 34.18 -9.69 -22.12
CA LYS A 249 32.85 -10.12 -21.69
C LYS A 249 32.69 -9.92 -20.19
N VAL A 250 31.43 -9.78 -19.80
CA VAL A 250 31.02 -9.65 -18.40
C VAL A 250 30.07 -10.78 -18.02
N PHE A 251 29.94 -11.03 -16.73
CA PHE A 251 28.88 -11.89 -16.23
C PHE A 251 27.50 -11.29 -16.53
N TYR A 252 26.56 -12.18 -16.80
CA TYR A 252 25.17 -11.82 -16.94
C TYR A 252 24.61 -11.40 -15.59
N VAL A 253 23.95 -10.25 -15.52
CA VAL A 253 23.43 -9.67 -14.26
C VAL A 253 22.61 -10.65 -13.42
N TRP A 254 21.83 -11.54 -14.04
CA TRP A 254 21.02 -12.50 -13.28
C TRP A 254 21.81 -13.67 -12.68
N PHE A 255 23.08 -13.83 -13.03
CA PHE A 255 24.02 -14.72 -12.34
C PHE A 255 24.61 -14.04 -11.10
N ASP A 256 25.10 -12.80 -11.21
CA ASP A 256 25.85 -12.15 -10.14
C ASP A 256 25.06 -11.16 -9.28
N ALA A 257 23.86 -10.73 -9.68
CA ALA A 257 23.01 -9.85 -8.84
C ALA A 257 22.70 -10.45 -7.46
N PRO A 258 22.33 -11.74 -7.32
CA PRO A 258 22.17 -12.35 -5.99
C PRO A 258 23.49 -12.43 -5.18
N ILE A 259 24.64 -12.50 -5.85
CA ILE A 259 25.97 -12.40 -5.20
C ILE A 259 26.16 -11.00 -4.58
N GLY A 260 25.43 -10.00 -5.10
CA GLY A 260 25.30 -8.67 -4.53
C GLY A 260 24.96 -8.68 -3.03
N TYR A 261 24.17 -9.63 -2.53
CA TYR A 261 23.88 -9.71 -1.10
C TYR A 261 25.13 -9.98 -0.26
N LEU A 262 26.02 -10.86 -0.74
CA LEU A 262 27.29 -11.17 -0.08
C LEU A 262 28.23 -9.96 -0.16
N SER A 263 28.37 -9.37 -1.34
CA SER A 263 29.32 -8.27 -1.55
C SER A 263 28.93 -6.99 -0.81
N ILE A 264 27.63 -6.69 -0.72
CA ILE A 264 27.13 -5.58 0.09
C ILE A 264 27.42 -5.84 1.58
N THR A 265 27.25 -7.07 2.04
CA THR A 265 27.57 -7.44 3.42
C THR A 265 29.08 -7.38 3.68
N ALA A 266 29.90 -7.79 2.71
CA ALA A 266 31.36 -7.73 2.77
C ALA A 266 31.86 -6.28 2.81
N ASN A 267 31.24 -5.37 2.07
CA ASN A 267 31.56 -3.95 2.16
C ASN A 267 31.14 -3.33 3.50
N TYR A 268 30.02 -3.79 4.09
CA TYR A 268 29.55 -3.32 5.39
C TYR A 268 30.40 -3.83 6.57
N SER A 269 30.76 -5.11 6.54
CA SER A 269 31.52 -5.76 7.59
C SER A 269 32.57 -6.72 7.00
N PRO A 270 33.70 -6.18 6.50
CA PRO A 270 34.74 -6.97 5.83
C PRO A 270 35.27 -8.15 6.65
N GLU A 271 35.34 -7.99 7.97
CA GLU A 271 35.88 -9.01 8.88
C GLU A 271 34.86 -10.07 9.30
N HIS A 272 33.55 -9.81 9.18
CA HIS A 272 32.51 -10.68 9.74
C HIS A 272 31.43 -11.11 8.75
N TRP A 273 31.43 -10.64 7.50
CA TRP A 273 30.41 -11.02 6.52
C TRP A 273 30.32 -12.55 6.32
N LYS A 274 31.44 -13.27 6.39
CA LYS A 274 31.47 -14.74 6.31
C LYS A 274 30.72 -15.40 7.46
N LYS A 275 30.70 -14.81 8.66
CA LYS A 275 29.91 -15.34 9.79
C LYS A 275 28.40 -15.26 9.53
N TRP A 276 27.97 -14.36 8.65
CA TRP A 276 26.57 -14.25 8.23
C TRP A 276 26.23 -15.12 7.03
N TRP A 277 27.17 -15.32 6.10
CA TRP A 277 26.91 -15.98 4.82
C TRP A 277 27.49 -17.38 4.69
N MET A 278 28.32 -17.83 5.64
CA MET A 278 28.99 -19.13 5.61
C MET A 278 28.85 -19.91 6.93
N ASP A 279 27.76 -19.69 7.66
CA ASP A 279 27.39 -20.39 8.90
C ASP A 279 25.92 -20.82 8.85
N ASP A 280 25.65 -21.89 8.11
CA ASP A 280 24.28 -22.39 7.89
C ASP A 280 23.66 -23.10 9.11
N LYS A 281 24.41 -23.22 10.21
CA LYS A 281 23.94 -23.77 11.49
C LYS A 281 23.34 -22.71 12.41
N HIS A 282 23.88 -21.50 12.38
CA HIS A 282 23.50 -20.43 13.29
C HIS A 282 22.77 -19.28 12.60
N VAL A 283 22.78 -19.22 11.26
CA VAL A 283 22.13 -18.15 10.49
C VAL A 283 20.94 -18.66 9.70
N GLU A 284 19.78 -18.10 9.99
CA GLU A 284 18.59 -18.25 9.15
C GLU A 284 18.52 -17.10 8.13
N LEU A 285 18.52 -17.46 6.85
CA LEU A 285 18.43 -16.52 5.73
C LEU A 285 16.98 -16.38 5.24
N TYR A 286 16.47 -15.15 5.26
CA TYR A 286 15.16 -14.77 4.76
C TYR A 286 15.29 -13.88 3.52
N HIS A 287 14.64 -14.25 2.42
CA HIS A 287 14.55 -13.45 1.21
C HIS A 287 13.13 -12.89 1.02
N PHE A 288 13.01 -11.56 0.86
CA PHE A 288 11.77 -10.89 0.51
C PHE A 288 11.83 -10.40 -0.94
N VAL A 289 10.97 -10.97 -1.78
CA VAL A 289 11.05 -10.81 -3.24
C VAL A 289 9.65 -10.67 -3.87
N GLY A 290 9.56 -10.09 -5.06
CA GLY A 290 8.39 -10.28 -5.92
C GLY A 290 8.41 -11.66 -6.58
N LYS A 291 7.25 -12.20 -6.99
CA LYS A 291 7.14 -13.53 -7.62
C LYS A 291 8.08 -13.76 -8.81
N ASP A 292 8.39 -12.72 -9.58
CA ASP A 292 9.29 -12.80 -10.75
C ASP A 292 10.72 -13.14 -10.36
N ASN A 293 11.12 -12.78 -9.15
CA ASN A 293 12.46 -13.02 -8.64
C ASN A 293 12.63 -14.41 -8.00
N VAL A 294 11.54 -15.17 -7.84
CA VAL A 294 11.58 -16.50 -7.19
C VAL A 294 12.58 -17.44 -7.84
N PRO A 295 12.59 -17.67 -9.17
CA PRO A 295 13.53 -18.63 -9.78
C PRO A 295 15.00 -18.29 -9.53
N PHE A 296 15.34 -17.00 -9.43
CA PHE A 296 16.72 -16.59 -9.15
C PHE A 296 17.13 -16.92 -7.71
N HIS A 297 16.20 -16.85 -6.76
CA HIS A 297 16.46 -17.04 -5.32
C HIS A 297 16.21 -18.47 -4.84
N SER A 298 15.38 -19.26 -5.54
CA SER A 298 15.08 -20.65 -5.20
C SER A 298 15.83 -21.67 -6.05
N ILE A 299 16.32 -21.29 -7.24
CA ILE A 299 16.98 -22.21 -8.18
C ILE A 299 18.39 -21.73 -8.50
N ILE A 300 18.53 -20.62 -9.22
CA ILE A 300 19.82 -20.25 -9.83
C ILE A 300 20.88 -19.97 -8.75
N PHE A 301 20.56 -19.13 -7.78
CA PHE A 301 21.50 -18.77 -6.73
C PHE A 301 21.80 -19.94 -5.77
N PRO A 302 20.82 -20.68 -5.21
CA PRO A 302 21.11 -21.87 -4.42
C PRO A 302 21.91 -22.93 -5.18
N ALA A 303 21.60 -23.20 -6.46
CA ALA A 303 22.37 -24.13 -7.28
C ALA A 303 23.82 -23.65 -7.46
N THR A 304 24.02 -22.35 -7.69
CA THR A 304 25.35 -21.74 -7.78
C THR A 304 26.14 -21.92 -6.49
N LEU A 305 25.52 -21.68 -5.33
CA LEU A 305 26.17 -21.87 -4.02
C LEU A 305 26.49 -23.34 -3.76
N ILE A 306 25.56 -24.26 -4.05
CA ILE A 306 25.76 -25.72 -3.92
C ILE A 306 26.94 -26.19 -4.79
N ALA A 307 27.04 -25.68 -6.02
CA ALA A 307 28.10 -26.02 -6.96
C ALA A 307 29.51 -25.62 -6.47
N THR A 308 29.63 -24.64 -5.56
CA THR A 308 30.93 -24.27 -4.98
C THR A 308 31.48 -25.32 -4.01
N ASN A 309 30.62 -26.19 -3.47
CA ASN A 309 30.92 -27.08 -2.35
C ASN A 309 31.48 -26.37 -1.09
N GLU A 310 31.19 -25.08 -0.95
CA GLU A 310 31.49 -24.30 0.25
C GLU A 310 30.25 -24.20 1.15
N GLN A 311 30.46 -23.97 2.45
CA GLN A 311 29.39 -23.97 3.45
C GLN A 311 28.60 -22.65 3.47
N TYR A 312 28.06 -22.24 2.33
CA TYR A 312 27.21 -21.05 2.28
C TYR A 312 25.87 -21.27 2.98
N CYS A 313 25.40 -20.23 3.68
CA CYS A 313 24.03 -20.12 4.16
C CYS A 313 23.09 -20.14 2.97
N LYS A 314 22.28 -21.20 2.88
CA LYS A 314 21.23 -21.32 1.88
C LYS A 314 19.96 -20.72 2.44
N VAL A 315 19.03 -20.31 1.57
CA VAL A 315 17.81 -19.63 2.01
C VAL A 315 16.95 -20.56 2.88
N LYS A 316 16.60 -20.10 4.08
CA LYS A 316 15.67 -20.81 4.97
C LYS A 316 14.23 -20.52 4.56
N ASN A 317 13.93 -19.25 4.27
CA ASN A 317 12.57 -18.78 3.98
C ASN A 317 12.52 -17.77 2.84
N ILE A 318 11.64 -18.00 1.85
CA ILE A 318 11.32 -17.04 0.80
C ILE A 318 9.90 -16.49 1.02
N SER A 319 9.79 -15.18 1.27
CA SER A 319 8.52 -14.45 1.24
C SER A 319 8.36 -13.78 -0.12
N ALA A 320 7.63 -14.44 -1.03
CA ALA A 320 7.33 -13.90 -2.34
C ALA A 320 5.92 -13.30 -2.39
N THR A 321 5.80 -12.05 -2.86
CA THR A 321 4.49 -11.40 -3.05
C THR A 321 4.00 -11.50 -4.49
N GLU A 322 2.68 -11.48 -4.64
CA GLU A 322 2.00 -11.19 -5.90
C GLU A 322 2.12 -9.69 -6.25
N TYR A 323 1.52 -9.24 -7.35
CA TYR A 323 1.65 -7.84 -7.77
C TYR A 323 0.70 -6.92 -6.99
N LEU A 324 1.17 -5.70 -6.75
CA LEU A 324 0.29 -4.57 -6.45
C LEU A 324 0.01 -3.82 -7.75
N ASN A 325 -1.26 -3.80 -8.14
CA ASN A 325 -1.81 -2.98 -9.21
C ASN A 325 -2.18 -1.58 -8.69
N TYR A 326 -2.41 -0.64 -9.60
CA TYR A 326 -2.83 0.73 -9.28
C TYR A 326 -4.19 1.02 -9.90
N GLU A 327 -5.18 1.22 -9.05
CA GLU A 327 -6.59 1.31 -9.43
C GLU A 327 -6.99 0.10 -10.30
N SER A 328 -7.55 0.33 -11.48
CA SER A 328 -7.92 -0.72 -12.44
C SER A 328 -6.78 -1.12 -13.40
N SER A 329 -5.55 -0.66 -13.17
CA SER A 329 -4.44 -0.78 -14.13
C SER A 329 -3.10 -1.14 -13.47
N LYS A 330 -2.05 -1.33 -14.27
CA LYS A 330 -0.68 -1.51 -13.78
C LYS A 330 0.02 -0.15 -13.63
N PHE A 331 0.95 -0.06 -12.68
CA PHE A 331 1.90 1.06 -12.60
C PHE A 331 2.60 1.24 -13.96
N SER A 332 2.73 2.49 -14.42
CA SER A 332 3.38 2.79 -15.71
C SER A 332 4.10 4.12 -15.66
N LYS A 333 5.44 4.07 -15.67
CA LYS A 333 6.29 5.26 -15.71
C LYS A 333 6.09 6.05 -17.01
N SER A 334 6.07 5.37 -18.16
CA SER A 334 5.93 6.01 -19.46
C SER A 334 4.61 6.75 -19.64
N ARG A 335 3.52 6.25 -19.03
CA ARG A 335 2.20 6.90 -19.03
C ARG A 335 1.95 7.81 -17.82
N GLY A 336 2.88 7.86 -16.86
CA GLY A 336 2.71 8.60 -15.60
C GLY A 336 1.59 8.06 -14.70
N VAL A 337 1.24 6.77 -14.82
CA VAL A 337 0.14 6.14 -14.08
C VAL A 337 0.68 5.52 -12.79
N GLY A 338 0.13 5.93 -11.66
CA GLY A 338 0.45 5.42 -10.34
C GLY A 338 1.38 6.28 -9.50
N VAL A 339 1.51 5.91 -8.23
CA VAL A 339 2.35 6.63 -7.26
C VAL A 339 3.75 6.03 -7.23
N PHE A 340 4.75 6.89 -7.44
CA PHE A 340 6.17 6.56 -7.30
C PHE A 340 6.72 7.12 -5.99
N GLY A 341 7.82 6.56 -5.49
CA GLY A 341 8.33 6.87 -4.16
C GLY A 341 8.63 8.35 -3.92
N ASN A 342 9.16 9.04 -4.92
CA ASN A 342 9.38 10.49 -4.89
C ASN A 342 8.06 11.27 -4.80
N ASN A 343 7.04 10.87 -5.55
CA ASN A 343 5.76 11.57 -5.54
C ASN A 343 4.92 11.26 -4.29
N ALA A 344 5.12 10.11 -3.64
CA ALA A 344 4.47 9.79 -2.37
C ALA A 344 4.79 10.85 -1.31
N ARG A 345 6.06 11.30 -1.24
CA ARG A 345 6.50 12.38 -0.36
C ARG A 345 5.82 13.71 -0.64
N GLU A 346 5.62 14.03 -1.92
CA GLU A 346 5.03 15.30 -2.36
C GLU A 346 3.55 15.44 -2.00
N THR A 347 2.86 14.33 -1.69
CA THR A 347 1.46 14.36 -1.26
C THR A 347 1.25 15.00 0.11
N GLY A 348 2.29 15.12 0.94
CA GLY A 348 2.18 15.54 2.34
C GLY A 348 1.53 14.50 3.26
N ILE A 349 1.18 13.32 2.74
CA ILE A 349 0.71 12.19 3.54
C ILE A 349 1.93 11.59 4.27
N PRO A 350 1.88 11.40 5.61
CA PRO A 350 3.00 10.82 6.35
C PRO A 350 3.34 9.41 5.89
N ALA A 351 4.63 9.06 5.91
CA ALA A 351 5.13 7.75 5.47
C ALA A 351 4.43 6.58 6.16
N ASP A 352 4.20 6.66 7.48
CA ASP A 352 3.51 5.62 8.25
C ASP A 352 2.09 5.32 7.75
N VAL A 353 1.39 6.31 7.19
CA VAL A 353 0.05 6.11 6.62
C VAL A 353 0.14 5.29 5.33
N TRP A 354 1.15 5.55 4.50
CA TRP A 354 1.46 4.72 3.32
C TRP A 354 1.85 3.31 3.72
N ARG A 355 2.76 3.16 4.70
CA ARG A 355 3.21 1.87 5.21
C ARG A 355 2.02 1.04 5.69
N PHE A 356 1.17 1.63 6.53
CA PHE A 356 -0.05 0.98 7.02
C PHE A 356 -0.91 0.45 5.88
N TYR A 357 -1.28 1.29 4.92
CA TYR A 357 -2.22 0.87 3.89
C TYR A 357 -1.61 -0.20 2.98
N LEU A 358 -0.36 -0.04 2.57
CA LEU A 358 0.33 -1.01 1.72
C LEU A 358 0.45 -2.38 2.40
N LEU A 359 0.70 -2.41 3.71
CA LEU A 359 0.76 -3.65 4.49
C LEU A 359 -0.65 -4.24 4.73
N TYR A 360 -1.64 -3.39 4.97
CA TYR A 360 -3.05 -3.80 5.09
C TYR A 360 -3.57 -4.46 3.80
N THR A 361 -3.08 -4.02 2.63
CA THR A 361 -3.40 -4.59 1.31
C THR A 361 -2.24 -5.40 0.72
N ARG A 362 -1.30 -5.91 1.53
CA ARG A 362 -0.13 -6.63 1.02
C ARG A 362 -0.58 -7.81 0.13
N PRO A 363 -0.06 -7.94 -1.11
CA PRO A 363 -0.46 -8.99 -2.05
C PRO A 363 0.23 -10.33 -1.71
N GLU A 364 -0.26 -11.03 -0.69
CA GLU A 364 0.37 -12.27 -0.19
C GLU A 364 -0.05 -13.52 -0.99
N SER A 365 -1.35 -13.65 -1.25
CA SER A 365 -1.94 -14.85 -1.89
C SER A 365 -2.40 -14.61 -3.33
N GLN A 366 -2.73 -13.37 -3.66
CA GLN A 366 -3.23 -12.94 -4.96
C GLN A 366 -2.82 -11.49 -5.19
N ASP A 367 -2.89 -11.04 -6.45
CA ASP A 367 -2.69 -9.64 -6.80
C ASP A 367 -3.65 -8.74 -5.97
N ALA A 368 -3.13 -7.60 -5.53
CA ALA A 368 -3.90 -6.55 -4.85
C ALA A 368 -3.94 -5.30 -5.73
N ALA A 369 -4.83 -4.36 -5.41
CA ALA A 369 -4.88 -3.07 -6.07
C ALA A 369 -4.86 -1.95 -5.04
N PHE A 370 -4.00 -0.95 -5.26
CA PHE A 370 -4.07 0.31 -4.54
C PHE A 370 -5.26 1.12 -5.06
N ASN A 371 -6.14 1.57 -4.17
CA ASN A 371 -7.29 2.40 -4.51
C ASN A 371 -7.39 3.60 -3.57
N TRP A 372 -7.54 4.80 -4.11
CA TRP A 372 -7.59 6.03 -3.32
C TRP A 372 -8.82 6.15 -2.39
N ASP A 373 -9.99 5.64 -2.80
CA ASP A 373 -11.18 5.66 -1.93
C ASP A 373 -11.01 4.68 -0.76
N ASP A 374 -10.51 3.48 -1.03
CA ASP A 374 -10.25 2.48 0.01
C ASP A 374 -9.10 2.93 0.92
N PHE A 375 -8.05 3.56 0.40
CA PHE A 375 -7.01 4.22 1.18
C PHE A 375 -7.60 5.19 2.21
N ALA A 376 -8.40 6.15 1.75
CA ALA A 376 -9.01 7.14 2.63
C ALA A 376 -10.01 6.51 3.62
N LEU A 377 -10.79 5.52 3.17
CA LEU A 377 -11.71 4.77 4.02
C LEU A 377 -10.96 4.10 5.18
N LYS A 378 -9.88 3.36 4.89
CA LYS A 378 -9.12 2.61 5.90
C LYS A 378 -8.34 3.51 6.84
N VAL A 379 -7.79 4.61 6.35
CA VAL A 379 -7.16 5.62 7.23
C VAL A 379 -8.21 6.21 8.19
N ASN A 380 -9.39 6.57 7.70
CA ASN A 380 -10.43 7.17 8.54
C ASN A 380 -11.07 6.16 9.51
N SER A 381 -11.32 4.92 9.07
CA SER A 381 -12.01 3.92 9.89
C SER A 381 -11.07 3.19 10.85
N GLU A 382 -9.91 2.72 10.38
CA GLU A 382 -9.01 1.89 11.17
C GLU A 382 -7.96 2.71 11.94
N LEU A 383 -7.34 3.71 11.30
CA LEU A 383 -6.35 4.54 11.99
C LEU A 383 -7.02 5.60 12.86
N LEU A 384 -7.87 6.45 12.30
CA LEU A 384 -8.45 7.56 13.05
C LEU A 384 -9.53 7.09 14.06
N SER A 385 -10.53 6.34 13.58
CA SER A 385 -11.70 6.01 14.40
C SER A 385 -11.52 4.81 15.34
N ASN A 386 -10.49 3.98 15.13
CA ASN A 386 -10.16 2.84 15.98
C ASN A 386 -8.86 3.08 16.77
N LEU A 387 -7.68 2.93 16.14
CA LEU A 387 -6.37 3.02 16.82
C LEU A 387 -6.14 4.37 17.50
N GLY A 388 -6.28 5.45 16.73
CA GLY A 388 -6.11 6.82 17.20
C GLY A 388 -7.12 7.20 18.27
N ASN A 389 -8.38 6.81 18.08
CA ASN A 389 -9.43 7.04 19.07
C ASN A 389 -9.15 6.32 20.40
N PHE A 390 -8.72 5.05 20.36
CA PHE A 390 -8.40 4.29 21.57
C PHE A 390 -7.26 4.95 22.35
N VAL A 391 -6.13 5.19 21.67
CA VAL A 391 -4.95 5.82 22.29
C VAL A 391 -5.31 7.19 22.87
N ASN A 392 -6.00 8.03 22.09
CA ASN A 392 -6.38 9.36 22.54
C ASN A 392 -7.33 9.32 23.74
N ARG A 393 -8.37 8.47 23.72
CA ARG A 393 -9.31 8.36 24.85
C ARG A 393 -8.60 7.87 26.10
N ALA A 394 -7.86 6.77 26.01
CA ALA A 394 -7.17 6.19 27.16
C ALA A 394 -6.26 7.22 27.84
N LEU A 395 -5.42 7.91 27.07
CA LEU A 395 -4.45 8.87 27.63
C LEU A 395 -5.08 10.21 28.03
N SER A 396 -6.01 10.75 27.24
CA SER A 396 -6.67 12.03 27.56
C SER A 396 -7.51 11.97 28.84
N PHE A 397 -8.01 10.79 29.22
CA PHE A 397 -8.69 10.64 30.52
C PHE A 397 -7.70 10.65 31.68
N VAL A 398 -6.56 9.96 31.55
CA VAL A 398 -5.47 10.00 32.54
C VAL A 398 -4.92 11.43 32.69
N GLU A 399 -4.65 12.12 31.58
CA GLU A 399 -4.14 13.50 31.58
C GLU A 399 -5.10 14.46 32.31
N ARG A 400 -6.40 14.42 31.97
CA ARG A 400 -7.38 15.39 32.47
C ARG A 400 -7.94 15.07 33.85
N ARG A 401 -8.04 13.79 34.24
CA ARG A 401 -8.67 13.38 35.51
C ARG A 401 -7.67 12.99 36.58
N PHE A 402 -6.50 12.49 36.19
CA PHE A 402 -5.46 12.05 37.11
C PHE A 402 -4.16 12.86 36.94
N HIS A 403 -4.25 14.08 36.37
CA HIS A 403 -3.12 14.99 36.16
C HIS A 403 -1.91 14.37 35.44
N GLY A 404 -2.20 13.45 34.51
CA GLY A 404 -1.20 12.73 33.75
C GLY A 404 -0.43 11.69 34.56
N VAL A 405 -0.94 11.25 35.71
CA VAL A 405 -0.34 10.20 36.52
C VAL A 405 -1.18 8.94 36.44
N ILE A 406 -0.55 7.79 36.19
CA ILE A 406 -1.22 6.50 36.17
C ILE A 406 -1.73 6.19 37.59
N PRO A 407 -3.05 6.01 37.78
CA PRO A 407 -3.64 5.82 39.10
C PRO A 407 -3.31 4.45 39.69
N GLU A 408 -3.47 4.32 41.01
CA GLU A 408 -3.48 3.00 41.67
C GLU A 408 -4.63 2.14 41.14
N MET A 409 -4.32 0.86 40.90
CA MET A 409 -5.30 -0.12 40.48
C MET A 409 -5.81 -0.89 41.69
N ASP A 410 -7.14 -0.98 41.82
CA ASP A 410 -7.84 -1.80 42.79
C ASP A 410 -8.74 -2.80 42.05
N GLU A 411 -8.20 -4.01 41.82
CA GLU A 411 -8.91 -5.07 41.09
C GLU A 411 -10.21 -5.50 41.78
N SER A 412 -10.35 -5.27 43.09
CA SER A 412 -11.56 -5.63 43.83
C SER A 412 -12.78 -4.79 43.41
N LEU A 413 -12.55 -3.64 42.79
CA LEU A 413 -13.59 -2.74 42.30
C LEU A 413 -14.01 -3.03 40.85
N LEU A 414 -13.34 -3.97 40.17
CA LEU A 414 -13.59 -4.29 38.77
C LEU A 414 -14.49 -5.52 38.63
N ASP A 415 -15.24 -5.56 37.54
CA ASP A 415 -15.93 -6.76 37.09
C ASP A 415 -14.88 -7.80 36.68
N LYS A 416 -14.64 -8.79 37.55
CA LYS A 416 -13.57 -9.79 37.39
C LYS A 416 -13.74 -10.64 36.14
N ASP A 417 -14.96 -11.07 35.84
CA ASP A 417 -15.23 -11.93 34.68
C ASP A 417 -14.95 -11.16 33.40
N ARG A 418 -15.36 -9.89 33.34
CA ARG A 418 -15.11 -9.03 32.19
C ARG A 418 -13.64 -8.67 32.03
N LEU A 419 -12.95 -8.37 33.12
CA LEU A 419 -11.51 -8.10 33.10
C LEU A 419 -10.74 -9.33 32.62
N GLN A 420 -11.07 -10.50 33.14
CA GLN A 420 -10.42 -11.75 32.75
C GLN A 420 -10.67 -12.08 31.27
N ALA A 421 -11.91 -11.92 30.80
CA ALA A 421 -12.25 -12.09 29.38
C ALA A 421 -11.50 -11.08 28.49
N PHE A 422 -11.38 -9.84 28.92
CA PHE A 422 -10.63 -8.81 28.19
C PHE A 422 -9.14 -9.16 28.09
N ILE A 423 -8.49 -9.49 29.22
CA ILE A 423 -7.08 -9.88 29.25
C ILE A 423 -6.84 -11.14 28.41
N HIS A 424 -7.73 -12.13 28.49
CA HIS A 424 -7.67 -13.34 27.68
C HIS A 424 -7.68 -13.01 26.18
N ASN A 425 -8.65 -12.22 25.73
CA ASN A 425 -8.77 -11.82 24.31
C ASN A 425 -7.56 -11.00 23.82
N VAL A 426 -6.99 -10.15 24.69
CA VAL A 426 -5.75 -9.42 24.39
C VAL A 426 -4.58 -10.39 24.23
N ASN A 427 -4.43 -11.35 25.14
CA ASN A 427 -3.38 -12.39 25.07
C ASN A 427 -3.51 -13.28 23.84
N GLU A 428 -4.72 -13.73 23.51
CA GLU A 428 -4.96 -14.48 22.28
C GLU A 428 -4.58 -13.67 21.03
N THR A 429 -4.95 -12.38 21.00
CA THR A 429 -4.58 -11.51 19.87
C THR A 429 -3.08 -11.24 19.80
N LEU A 430 -2.38 -11.16 20.94
CA LEU A 430 -0.92 -11.06 21.02
C LEU A 430 -0.23 -12.31 20.48
N ASN A 431 -0.71 -13.50 20.87
CA ASN A 431 -0.20 -14.76 20.34
C ASN A 431 -0.43 -14.85 18.83
N ASN A 432 -1.63 -14.51 18.35
CA ASN A 432 -1.92 -14.46 16.93
C ASN A 432 -1.03 -13.47 16.17
N TYR A 433 -0.68 -12.33 16.76
CA TYR A 433 0.28 -11.39 16.17
C TYR A 433 1.67 -12.02 16.01
N ILE A 434 2.16 -12.68 17.06
CA ILE A 434 3.44 -13.41 17.05
C ILE A 434 3.42 -14.49 15.97
N ASP A 435 2.39 -15.33 15.97
CA ASP A 435 2.21 -16.41 15.00
C ASP A 435 2.16 -15.87 13.56
N CYS A 436 1.51 -14.73 13.33
CA CYS A 436 1.49 -14.10 12.02
C CYS A 436 2.90 -13.73 11.55
N PHE A 437 3.72 -13.13 12.42
CA PHE A 437 5.09 -12.76 12.05
C PHE A 437 6.01 -13.97 11.89
N ASP A 438 5.93 -14.92 12.81
CA ASP A 438 6.75 -16.14 12.79
C ASP A 438 6.43 -16.97 11.53
N ASN A 439 5.21 -16.87 10.99
CA ASN A 439 4.80 -17.48 9.72
C ASN A 439 4.80 -16.53 8.50
N LEU A 440 5.42 -15.34 8.59
CA LEU A 440 5.51 -14.35 7.50
C LEU A 440 4.17 -13.86 6.92
N LYS A 441 3.08 -13.96 7.68
CA LYS A 441 1.73 -13.43 7.39
C LYS A 441 1.61 -11.96 7.80
N LEU A 442 2.41 -11.11 7.17
CA LEU A 442 2.57 -9.70 7.54
C LEU A 442 1.24 -8.92 7.44
N ARG A 443 0.39 -9.22 6.47
CA ARG A 443 -0.92 -8.57 6.32
C ARG A 443 -1.84 -8.81 7.52
N ASP A 444 -1.89 -10.06 8.00
CA ASP A 444 -2.78 -10.44 9.10
C ASP A 444 -2.27 -9.91 10.46
N SER A 445 -0.96 -9.70 10.59
CA SER A 445 -0.38 -9.02 11.76
C SER A 445 -0.94 -7.60 11.95
N VAL A 446 -1.21 -6.86 10.86
CA VAL A 446 -1.83 -5.52 10.91
C VAL A 446 -3.24 -5.61 11.51
N LYS A 447 -4.01 -6.64 11.15
CA LYS A 447 -5.35 -6.86 11.69
C LYS A 447 -5.31 -7.15 13.19
N CYS A 448 -4.31 -7.89 13.66
CA CYS A 448 -4.13 -8.16 15.10
C CYS A 448 -3.91 -6.87 15.90
N ILE A 449 -3.07 -5.95 15.41
CA ILE A 449 -2.86 -4.62 16.02
C ILE A 449 -4.19 -3.86 16.12
N LEU A 450 -4.93 -3.79 15.00
CA LEU A 450 -6.22 -3.09 14.94
C LEU A 450 -7.26 -3.76 15.86
N ASN A 451 -7.20 -5.07 16.04
CA ASN A 451 -8.08 -5.81 16.93
C ASN A 451 -7.81 -5.53 18.40
N ILE A 452 -6.55 -5.44 18.83
CA ILE A 452 -6.22 -5.04 20.22
C ILE A 452 -6.78 -3.65 20.54
N SER A 453 -6.65 -2.70 19.62
CA SER A 453 -7.28 -1.39 19.76
C SER A 453 -8.81 -1.47 19.84
N ARG A 454 -9.44 -2.35 19.05
CA ARG A 454 -10.90 -2.55 19.06
C ARG A 454 -11.37 -3.13 20.38
N LEU A 455 -10.67 -4.14 20.91
CA LEU A 455 -10.91 -4.71 22.24
C LEU A 455 -10.79 -3.62 23.30
N GLY A 456 -9.76 -2.77 23.23
CA GLY A 456 -9.58 -1.64 24.15
C GLY A 456 -10.71 -0.61 24.10
N ASN A 457 -11.14 -0.23 22.89
CA ASN A 457 -12.30 0.64 22.69
C ASN A 457 -13.60 0.03 23.28
N GLN A 458 -13.83 -1.27 23.04
CA GLN A 458 -14.99 -1.99 23.56
C GLN A 458 -14.98 -2.08 25.08
N TYR A 459 -13.83 -2.41 25.68
CA TYR A 459 -13.66 -2.46 27.13
C TYR A 459 -13.92 -1.10 27.79
N MET A 460 -13.36 -0.01 27.23
CA MET A 460 -13.72 1.33 27.69
C MET A 460 -15.22 1.63 27.55
N GLN A 461 -15.87 1.11 26.51
CA GLN A 461 -17.29 1.34 26.27
C GLN A 461 -18.19 0.59 27.25
N SER A 462 -17.82 -0.63 27.64
CA SER A 462 -18.53 -1.42 28.64
C SER A 462 -18.33 -0.87 30.05
N GLU A 463 -17.10 -0.44 30.38
CA GLU A 463 -16.77 0.09 31.71
C GLU A 463 -17.28 1.50 31.94
N ARG A 464 -17.39 2.31 30.87
CA ARG A 464 -17.83 3.70 30.92
C ARG A 464 -17.07 4.54 31.97
N PRO A 465 -15.73 4.65 31.90
CA PRO A 465 -14.94 5.37 32.89
C PRO A 465 -15.33 6.86 33.03
N TRP A 466 -15.96 7.47 32.01
CA TRP A 466 -16.48 8.85 32.08
C TRP A 466 -17.75 9.01 32.94
N GLU A 467 -18.49 7.93 33.16
CA GLU A 467 -19.59 7.86 34.12
C GLU A 467 -19.04 7.46 35.49
N LEU A 468 -18.21 6.41 35.55
CA LEU A 468 -17.61 5.92 36.79
C LEU A 468 -16.82 6.99 37.53
N ILE A 469 -16.10 7.89 36.83
CA ILE A 469 -15.32 8.95 37.48
C ILE A 469 -16.18 9.86 38.37
N LYS A 470 -17.49 9.96 38.11
CA LYS A 470 -18.42 10.77 38.92
C LYS A 470 -18.97 10.00 40.13
N GLN A 471 -18.88 8.67 40.11
CA GLN A 471 -19.49 7.77 41.09
C GLN A 471 -18.42 7.15 42.00
N ASN A 472 -17.38 6.57 41.39
CA ASN A 472 -16.25 5.94 42.04
C ASN A 472 -14.97 6.21 41.23
N GLU A 473 -14.22 7.24 41.66
CA GLU A 473 -12.98 7.66 41.02
C GLU A 473 -11.90 6.56 41.02
N ARG A 474 -11.82 5.75 42.08
CA ARG A 474 -10.84 4.66 42.21
C ARG A 474 -11.11 3.53 41.21
N GLN A 475 -12.38 3.18 41.00
CA GLN A 475 -12.79 2.21 40.00
C GLN A 475 -12.49 2.72 38.58
N ALA A 476 -12.85 3.97 38.28
CA ALA A 476 -12.52 4.59 37.00
C ALA A 476 -11.00 4.65 36.75
N GLY A 477 -10.22 4.96 37.79
CA GLY A 477 -8.77 4.94 37.74
C GLY A 477 -8.22 3.56 37.39
N SER A 478 -8.74 2.51 38.02
CA SER A 478 -8.34 1.12 37.76
C SER A 478 -8.56 0.72 36.29
N VAL A 479 -9.73 1.04 35.72
CA VAL A 479 -10.03 0.83 34.29
C VAL A 479 -9.03 1.59 33.41
N LEU A 480 -8.74 2.85 33.74
CA LEU A 480 -7.84 3.71 32.97
C LEU A 480 -6.38 3.24 33.03
N ALA A 481 -5.93 2.73 34.18
CA ALA A 481 -4.61 2.12 34.32
C ALA A 481 -4.45 0.90 33.41
N ILE A 482 -5.47 0.04 33.32
CA ILE A 482 -5.48 -1.13 32.44
C ILE A 482 -5.38 -0.71 30.97
N VAL A 483 -6.24 0.19 30.49
CA VAL A 483 -6.24 0.57 29.07
C VAL A 483 -5.01 1.39 28.68
N ALA A 484 -4.44 2.18 29.58
CA ALA A 484 -3.16 2.86 29.35
C ALA A 484 -2.01 1.84 29.15
N ASN A 485 -2.03 0.73 29.88
CA ASN A 485 -1.07 -0.36 29.69
C ASN A 485 -1.26 -1.10 28.36
N VAL A 486 -2.50 -1.26 27.88
CA VAL A 486 -2.75 -1.77 26.52
C VAL A 486 -2.19 -0.81 25.46
N VAL A 487 -2.29 0.51 25.68
CA VAL A 487 -1.65 1.51 24.78
C VAL A 487 -0.13 1.37 24.79
N ALA A 488 0.49 1.09 25.94
CA ALA A 488 1.92 0.82 26.03
C ALA A 488 2.34 -0.43 25.24
N ILE A 489 1.56 -1.52 25.33
CA ILE A 489 1.79 -2.73 24.53
C ILE A 489 1.62 -2.43 23.03
N LEU A 490 0.56 -1.72 22.65
CA LEU A 490 0.32 -1.30 21.26
C LEU A 490 1.49 -0.49 20.67
N ALA A 491 2.18 0.33 21.47
CA ALA A 491 3.34 1.09 21.01
C ALA A 491 4.43 0.16 20.43
N ALA A 492 4.66 -1.01 21.03
CA ALA A 492 5.59 -2.01 20.54
C ALA A 492 5.07 -2.75 19.31
N LEU A 493 3.80 -3.18 19.33
CA LEU A 493 3.21 -3.94 18.21
C LEU A 493 3.09 -3.12 16.93
N VAL A 494 2.86 -1.81 17.06
CA VAL A 494 2.77 -0.86 15.94
C VAL A 494 4.15 -0.58 15.33
N HIS A 495 5.23 -0.70 16.10
CA HIS A 495 6.58 -0.27 15.68
C HIS A 495 7.08 -0.89 14.36
N PRO A 496 6.89 -2.20 14.08
CA PRO A 496 7.28 -2.77 12.79
C PRO A 496 6.55 -2.14 11.59
N ILE A 497 5.28 -1.75 11.78
CA ILE A 497 4.39 -1.28 10.72
C ILE A 497 4.44 0.23 10.55
N MET A 498 4.33 0.99 11.64
CA MET A 498 4.30 2.46 11.71
C MET A 498 5.27 2.96 12.79
N PRO A 499 6.59 3.01 12.50
CA PRO A 499 7.61 3.35 13.48
C PRO A 499 7.52 4.79 14.03
N GLU A 500 7.06 5.77 13.25
CA GLU A 500 6.89 7.15 13.72
C GLU A 500 5.68 7.27 14.66
N ILE A 501 4.57 6.61 14.34
CA ILE A 501 3.39 6.55 15.20
C ILE A 501 3.73 5.85 16.51
N SER A 502 4.45 4.72 16.46
CA SER A 502 4.98 4.06 17.65
C SER A 502 5.81 5.03 18.51
N THR A 503 6.72 5.77 17.89
CA THR A 503 7.54 6.79 18.58
C THR A 503 6.67 7.90 19.20
N LYS A 504 5.64 8.37 18.50
CA LYS A 504 4.68 9.35 19.04
C LYS A 504 3.92 8.79 20.24
N ILE A 505 3.48 7.54 20.21
CA ILE A 505 2.83 6.88 21.36
C ILE A 505 3.81 6.80 22.53
N CYS A 506 5.05 6.36 22.32
CA CYS A 506 6.07 6.31 23.38
C CYS A 506 6.33 7.69 24.00
N LYS A 507 6.39 8.76 23.20
CA LYS A 507 6.55 10.13 23.71
C LYS A 507 5.35 10.56 24.56
N GLN A 508 4.13 10.25 24.14
CA GLN A 508 2.93 10.53 24.94
C GLN A 508 2.90 9.71 26.24
N LEU A 509 3.45 8.50 26.23
CA LEU A 509 3.56 7.66 27.42
C LEU A 509 4.79 7.95 28.30
N GLN A 510 5.76 8.75 27.83
CA GLN A 510 7.09 8.88 28.45
C GLN A 510 7.81 7.53 28.65
N LEU A 511 7.76 6.66 27.64
CA LEU A 511 8.54 5.42 27.62
C LEU A 511 9.91 5.68 27.00
N GLU A 512 10.97 5.41 27.76
CA GLU A 512 12.36 5.52 27.27
C GLU A 512 12.72 4.44 26.25
N LYS A 513 12.16 3.24 26.42
CA LYS A 513 12.42 2.08 25.56
C LYS A 513 11.12 1.35 25.24
N LEU A 514 11.05 0.84 24.01
CA LEU A 514 10.01 -0.09 23.61
C LEU A 514 10.26 -1.45 24.27
N VAL A 515 9.22 -1.98 24.92
CA VAL A 515 9.24 -3.31 25.53
C VAL A 515 8.24 -4.18 24.78
N PHE A 516 8.71 -5.30 24.22
CA PHE A 516 7.85 -6.30 23.60
C PHE A 516 7.33 -7.26 24.67
N CYS A 517 6.02 -7.48 24.69
CA CYS A 517 5.37 -8.40 25.61
C CYS A 517 4.63 -9.49 24.83
N SER A 518 4.87 -10.76 25.18
CA SER A 518 4.12 -11.90 24.64
C SER A 518 2.77 -12.12 25.32
N SER A 519 2.54 -11.45 26.45
CA SER A 519 1.26 -11.44 27.17
C SER A 519 1.00 -10.06 27.77
N PHE A 520 -0.22 -9.82 28.21
CA PHE A 520 -0.63 -8.60 28.88
C PHE A 520 0.16 -8.41 30.17
N GLN A 521 0.81 -7.25 30.28
CA GLN A 521 1.64 -6.88 31.42
C GLN A 521 1.47 -5.40 31.74
N PHE A 522 1.64 -5.06 33.01
CA PHE A 522 1.64 -3.68 33.47
C PHE A 522 3.03 -3.05 33.27
N LEU A 523 3.23 -2.44 32.09
CA LEU A 523 4.42 -1.66 31.73
C LEU A 523 4.45 -0.28 32.42
N LEU A 524 3.29 0.33 32.61
CA LEU A 524 3.10 1.60 33.30
C LEU A 524 2.62 1.30 34.73
N LYS A 525 3.53 1.45 35.69
CA LYS A 525 3.22 1.27 37.12
C LYS A 525 2.40 2.45 37.67
N PRO A 526 1.62 2.26 38.74
CA PRO A 526 1.01 3.36 39.47
C PRO A 526 2.05 4.43 39.83
N GLY A 527 1.67 5.71 39.70
CA GLY A 527 2.57 6.85 39.90
C GLY A 527 3.40 7.24 38.67
N HIS A 528 3.42 6.42 37.61
CA HIS A 528 4.07 6.79 36.34
C HIS A 528 3.42 8.03 35.72
N ARG A 529 4.22 9.00 35.26
CA ARG A 529 3.73 10.22 34.65
C ARG A 529 3.77 10.12 33.13
N ILE A 530 2.63 10.28 32.47
CA ILE A 530 2.54 10.39 31.01
C ILE A 530 2.88 11.80 30.55
N GLY A 531 3.22 11.92 29.26
CA GLY A 531 3.49 13.17 28.59
C GLY A 531 2.22 13.86 28.08
N GLN A 532 2.41 14.86 27.22
CA GLN A 532 1.29 15.59 26.63
C GLN A 532 0.57 14.74 25.59
N VAL A 533 -0.75 14.63 25.72
CA VAL A 533 -1.57 13.83 24.79
C VAL A 533 -1.82 14.61 23.51
N THR A 534 -1.65 13.97 22.35
CA THR A 534 -1.84 14.57 21.03
C THR A 534 -2.55 13.63 20.06
N THR A 535 -3.26 14.18 19.07
CA THR A 535 -3.93 13.38 18.05
C THR A 535 -2.91 12.72 17.11
N LEU A 536 -3.00 11.40 16.94
CA LEU A 536 -2.06 10.63 16.13
C LEU A 536 -2.31 10.74 14.62
N PHE A 537 -3.58 10.84 14.23
CA PHE A 537 -4.01 10.81 12.83
C PHE A 537 -4.94 11.98 12.53
N VAL A 538 -4.94 12.41 11.27
CA VAL A 538 -5.82 13.46 10.75
C VAL A 538 -6.79 12.82 9.77
N LYS A 539 -8.03 13.32 9.73
CA LYS A 539 -9.06 12.85 8.81
C LYS A 539 -8.67 13.14 7.37
N PHE A 540 -8.90 12.14 6.51
CA PHE A 540 -8.72 12.26 5.08
C PHE A 540 -10.02 12.72 4.43
N GLU A 541 -10.02 13.91 3.84
CA GLU A 541 -11.20 14.50 3.21
C GLU A 541 -11.37 14.04 1.76
N LYS A 542 -12.62 13.92 1.30
CA LYS A 542 -12.96 13.39 -0.03
C LYS A 542 -12.38 14.22 -1.17
N GLU A 543 -12.29 15.54 -0.98
CA GLU A 543 -11.70 16.47 -1.95
C GLU A 543 -10.21 16.16 -2.17
N THR A 544 -9.50 15.77 -1.12
CA THR A 544 -8.07 15.41 -1.18
C THR A 544 -7.86 14.10 -1.95
N VAL A 545 -8.76 13.13 -1.75
CA VAL A 545 -8.77 11.86 -2.51
C VAL A 545 -8.88 12.10 -4.00
N GLU A 546 -9.85 12.93 -4.41
CA GLU A 546 -10.09 13.20 -5.82
C GLU A 546 -8.95 13.99 -6.47
N GLN A 547 -8.30 14.88 -5.72
CA GLN A 547 -7.10 15.59 -6.17
C GLN A 547 -5.96 14.62 -6.47
N PHE A 548 -5.63 13.72 -5.54
CA PHE A 548 -4.55 12.75 -5.74
C PHE A 548 -4.86 11.72 -6.82
N ARG A 549 -6.10 11.23 -6.89
CA ARG A 549 -6.52 10.34 -7.97
C ARG A 549 -6.25 10.97 -9.35
N LYS A 550 -6.65 12.22 -9.55
CA LYS A 550 -6.39 12.94 -10.81
C LYS A 550 -4.91 13.16 -11.06
N MET A 551 -4.15 13.51 -10.02
CA MET A 551 -2.71 13.74 -10.13
C MET A 551 -1.94 12.51 -10.60
N PHE A 552 -2.41 11.32 -10.24
CA PHE A 552 -1.73 10.05 -10.50
C PHE A 552 -2.44 9.15 -11.53
N ALA A 553 -3.42 9.68 -12.27
CA ALA A 553 -4.17 8.95 -13.29
C ALA A 553 -3.39 8.76 -14.61
N GLY A 554 -2.23 9.43 -14.75
CA GLY A 554 -1.43 9.44 -15.98
C GLY A 554 -1.86 10.48 -17.00
N PHE A 555 -1.06 10.61 -18.06
CA PHE A 555 -1.36 11.48 -19.20
C PHE A 555 -2.38 10.78 -20.10
N GLN A 556 -3.57 11.37 -20.28
CA GLN A 556 -4.55 10.85 -21.24
C GLN A 556 -4.00 11.04 -22.66
N THR A 557 -3.39 9.99 -23.23
CA THR A 557 -3.17 9.91 -24.66
C THR A 557 -4.49 9.51 -25.32
N ASN A 558 -5.04 10.37 -26.17
CA ASN A 558 -6.13 10.01 -27.08
C ASN A 558 -5.66 8.89 -28.01
N SER A 559 -5.84 7.65 -27.59
CA SER A 559 -5.55 6.46 -28.38
C SER A 559 -6.63 5.41 -28.12
N GLU A 560 -7.87 5.76 -28.47
CA GLU A 560 -8.95 4.82 -28.74
C GLU A 560 -9.39 4.98 -30.21
N VAL A 561 -8.51 4.61 -31.14
CA VAL A 561 -8.92 4.21 -32.49
C VAL A 561 -8.03 3.04 -32.91
N ALA A 562 -8.47 1.81 -32.58
CA ALA A 562 -8.25 0.60 -33.38
C ALA A 562 -8.61 -0.64 -32.54
N ASN A 563 -9.90 -0.99 -32.50
CA ASN A 563 -10.37 -2.38 -32.54
C ASN A 563 -11.90 -2.42 -32.57
N VAL A 564 -12.47 -2.26 -33.76
CA VAL A 564 -13.84 -2.74 -34.03
C VAL A 564 -13.77 -3.65 -35.25
N LYS A 565 -14.02 -4.95 -35.00
CA LYS A 565 -14.24 -5.97 -36.03
C LYS A 565 -15.60 -5.72 -36.70
N LYS A 566 -15.61 -5.86 -38.03
CA LYS A 566 -16.78 -5.77 -38.92
C LYS A 566 -17.72 -6.99 -38.77
N SER A 567 -19.04 -6.75 -38.84
CA SER A 567 -20.04 -7.41 -39.73
C SER A 567 -21.44 -6.79 -39.49
N PRO A 568 -22.52 -7.11 -40.25
CA PRO A 568 -22.96 -6.33 -41.41
C PRO A 568 -24.38 -5.70 -41.31
N SER A 569 -24.57 -4.66 -42.12
CA SER A 569 -25.80 -4.10 -42.73
C SER A 569 -27.19 -4.41 -42.13
N SER A 570 -27.88 -3.34 -41.68
CA SER A 570 -29.29 -3.09 -42.03
C SER A 570 -29.69 -1.60 -41.85
N GLY A 571 -30.25 -1.03 -42.93
CA GLY A 571 -31.45 -0.17 -42.90
C GLY A 571 -31.46 1.18 -42.16
N LYS A 572 -31.12 2.24 -42.90
CA LYS A 572 -31.83 3.54 -43.11
C LYS A 572 -32.61 4.25 -41.98
N ASN A 573 -32.52 5.59 -42.08
CA ASN A 573 -33.40 6.69 -41.61
C ASN A 573 -33.00 7.31 -40.25
N ILE A 574 -32.79 8.61 -40.05
CA ILE A 574 -33.03 9.85 -40.83
C ILE A 574 -32.02 10.91 -40.36
N CYS A 575 -31.47 11.67 -41.30
CA CYS A 575 -30.75 12.92 -41.06
C CYS A 575 -31.74 14.10 -41.15
N LYS A 576 -31.74 15.01 -40.17
CA LYS A 576 -32.10 16.43 -40.37
C LYS A 576 -31.29 17.35 -39.44
N THR A 577 -30.20 17.84 -40.00
CA THR A 577 -29.57 19.18 -39.89
C THR A 577 -30.09 20.20 -38.85
N VAL A 578 -29.16 20.78 -38.09
CA VAL A 578 -29.10 22.24 -37.85
C VAL A 578 -27.67 22.72 -38.14
N LYS A 579 -27.49 23.50 -39.21
CA LYS A 579 -26.25 24.22 -39.54
C LYS A 579 -26.10 25.40 -38.58
N GLY A 580 -25.18 25.28 -37.61
CA GLY A 580 -24.82 26.37 -36.69
C GLY A 580 -23.66 26.07 -35.73
N SER A 581 -23.14 24.84 -35.69
CA SER A 581 -22.24 24.38 -34.62
C SER A 581 -20.73 24.53 -34.87
N GLN A 582 -20.28 24.84 -36.09
CA GLN A 582 -18.83 24.86 -36.38
C GLN A 582 -18.09 26.10 -35.87
N LYS A 583 -18.76 27.25 -35.72
CA LYS A 583 -18.13 28.50 -35.25
C LYS A 583 -17.97 28.53 -33.73
N TYR A 584 -18.94 27.96 -33.01
CA TYR A 584 -18.88 27.82 -31.55
C TYR A 584 -17.88 26.74 -31.11
N CYS A 585 -17.80 25.59 -31.79
CA CYS A 585 -16.83 24.55 -31.44
C CYS A 585 -15.37 25.00 -31.58
N LYS A 586 -15.02 25.82 -32.58
CA LYS A 586 -13.67 26.39 -32.70
C LYS A 586 -13.36 27.38 -31.59
N MET A 587 -14.30 28.25 -31.26
CA MET A 587 -14.12 29.25 -30.20
C MET A 587 -14.00 28.60 -28.81
N PHE A 588 -14.78 27.54 -28.53
CA PHE A 588 -14.65 26.77 -27.29
C PHE A 588 -13.31 26.03 -27.19
N ALA A 589 -12.85 25.41 -28.29
CA ALA A 589 -11.54 24.76 -28.33
C ALA A 589 -10.37 25.74 -28.12
N GLU A 590 -10.43 26.93 -28.71
CA GLU A 590 -9.44 27.99 -28.51
C GLU A 590 -9.45 28.54 -27.08
N ILE A 591 -10.63 28.68 -26.47
CA ILE A 591 -10.77 29.06 -25.05
C ILE A 591 -10.15 28.00 -24.14
N GLU A 592 -10.36 26.72 -24.43
CA GLU A 592 -9.86 25.61 -23.63
C GLU A 592 -8.33 25.45 -23.77
N GLU A 593 -7.79 25.59 -24.99
CA GLU A 593 -6.35 25.62 -25.25
C GLU A 593 -5.68 26.81 -24.54
N THR A 594 -6.30 27.99 -24.58
CA THR A 594 -5.82 29.18 -23.89
C THR A 594 -5.87 29.00 -22.36
N ARG A 595 -6.91 28.34 -21.83
CA ARG A 595 -7.04 28.01 -20.41
C ARG A 595 -5.95 27.03 -19.95
N HIS A 596 -5.62 26.03 -20.77
CA HIS A 596 -4.51 25.12 -20.52
C HIS A 596 -3.16 25.84 -20.53
N ARG A 597 -2.92 26.75 -21.47
CA ARG A 597 -1.69 27.58 -21.49
C ARG A 597 -1.57 28.49 -20.27
N ILE A 598 -2.66 29.13 -19.85
CA ILE A 598 -2.68 29.97 -18.62
C ILE A 598 -2.42 29.11 -17.38
N SER A 599 -2.98 27.91 -17.30
CA SER A 599 -2.74 26.98 -16.19
C SER A 599 -1.29 26.52 -16.14
N ALA A 600 -0.70 26.17 -17.29
CA ALA A 600 0.70 25.80 -17.41
C ALA A 600 1.64 26.96 -17.04
N LEU A 601 1.34 28.18 -17.48
CA LEU A 601 2.07 29.39 -17.09
C LEU A 601 1.96 29.69 -15.59
N LYS A 602 0.79 29.50 -14.98
CA LYS A 602 0.62 29.63 -13.53
C LYS A 602 1.45 28.60 -12.77
N LEU A 603 1.43 27.34 -13.20
CA LEU A 603 2.26 26.27 -12.61
C LEU A 603 3.75 26.55 -12.76
N PHE A 604 4.19 27.02 -13.94
CA PHE A 604 5.57 27.42 -14.19
C PHE A 604 5.99 28.60 -13.32
N LEU A 605 5.14 29.63 -13.17
CA LEU A 605 5.39 30.78 -12.30
C LEU A 605 5.43 30.37 -10.82
N ILE A 606 4.56 29.46 -10.38
CA ILE A 606 4.57 28.91 -9.01
C ILE A 606 5.84 28.08 -8.77
N GLN A 607 6.25 27.23 -9.72
CA GLN A 607 7.50 26.47 -9.61
C GLN A 607 8.73 27.39 -9.60
N ARG A 608 8.74 28.43 -10.44
CA ARG A 608 9.81 29.43 -10.46
C ARG A 608 9.86 30.23 -9.16
N ALA A 609 8.70 30.62 -8.61
CA ALA A 609 8.61 31.29 -7.31
C ALA A 609 9.07 30.38 -6.18
N LYS A 610 8.68 29.10 -6.17
CA LYS A 610 9.13 28.10 -5.19
C LYS A 610 10.64 27.85 -5.25
N ARG A 611 11.23 27.78 -6.46
CA ARG A 611 12.69 27.66 -6.61
C ARG A 611 13.42 28.89 -6.09
N ARG A 612 12.87 30.10 -6.32
CA ARG A 612 13.43 31.35 -5.80
C ARG A 612 13.36 31.40 -4.27
N LEU A 613 12.21 31.03 -3.68
CA LEU A 613 12.02 30.94 -2.24
C LEU A 613 12.91 29.87 -1.59
N ALA A 614 13.14 28.74 -2.28
CA ALA A 614 14.02 27.68 -1.81
C ALA A 614 15.50 28.13 -1.80
N ALA A 615 15.94 28.84 -2.84
CA ALA A 615 17.28 29.42 -2.88
C ALA A 615 17.47 30.51 -1.81
N GLU A 616 16.50 31.39 -1.60
CA GLU A 616 16.52 32.39 -0.52
C GLU A 616 16.53 31.73 0.88
N ASN A 617 15.80 30.63 1.07
CA ASN A 617 15.84 29.85 2.31
C ASN A 617 17.18 29.14 2.53
N GLU A 618 17.85 28.66 1.47
CA GLU A 618 19.18 28.07 1.56
C GLU A 618 20.24 29.11 1.94
N GLU A 619 20.16 30.32 1.37
CA GLU A 619 21.01 31.46 1.72
C GLU A 619 20.81 31.89 3.19
N LEU A 620 19.55 31.97 3.64
CA LEU A 620 19.19 32.27 5.03
C LEU A 620 19.65 31.17 6.00
N GLN A 621 19.60 29.90 5.60
CA GLN A 621 20.13 28.79 6.40
C GLN A 621 21.65 28.89 6.55
N LYS A 622 22.39 29.23 5.48
CA LYS A 622 23.84 29.47 5.55
C LYS A 622 24.18 30.64 6.47
N HIS A 623 23.42 31.73 6.41
CA HIS A 623 23.57 32.84 7.35
C HIS A 623 23.25 32.45 8.80
N LEU A 624 22.22 31.64 9.02
CA LEU A 624 21.84 31.15 10.35
C LEU A 624 22.93 30.23 10.93
N GLU A 625 23.53 29.36 10.12
CA GLU A 625 24.65 28.51 10.55
C GLU A 625 25.89 29.33 10.90
N LYS A 626 26.21 30.35 10.09
CA LYS A 626 27.31 31.28 10.39
C LYS A 626 27.08 32.03 11.71
N LEU A 627 25.87 32.55 11.93
CA LEU A 627 25.49 33.22 13.19
C LEU A 627 25.57 32.28 14.40
N LYS A 628 25.20 31.00 14.24
CA LYS A 628 25.34 29.99 15.30
C LYS A 628 26.81 29.72 15.64
N LEU A 629 27.67 29.65 14.63
CA LEU A 629 29.11 29.48 14.81
C LEU A 629 29.72 30.70 15.52
N ASP A 630 29.37 31.91 15.08
CA ASP A 630 29.84 33.15 15.71
C ASP A 630 29.37 33.25 17.17
N TYR A 631 28.13 32.85 17.46
CA TYR A 631 27.62 32.77 18.83
C TYR A 631 28.39 31.76 19.67
N GLN A 632 28.69 30.58 19.12
CA GLN A 632 29.49 29.57 19.83
C GLN A 632 30.90 30.09 20.15
N ILE A 633 31.56 30.74 19.18
CA ILE A 633 32.88 31.37 19.39
C ILE A 633 32.83 32.43 20.50
N LEU A 634 31.75 33.23 20.55
CA LEU A 634 31.55 34.23 21.61
C LEU A 634 31.31 33.58 22.98
N MET A 635 30.58 32.47 23.02
CA MET A 635 30.33 31.71 24.25
C MET A 635 31.62 31.05 24.77
N ASP A 636 32.42 30.47 23.87
CA ASP A 636 33.72 29.86 24.21
C ASP A 636 34.70 30.95 24.71
N ARG A 637 34.71 32.13 24.08
CA ARG A 637 35.48 33.30 24.55
C ARG A 637 35.02 33.77 25.92
N ARG A 638 33.72 33.84 26.17
CA ARG A 638 33.17 34.20 27.48
C ARG A 638 33.60 33.20 28.56
N GLU A 639 33.57 31.91 28.24
CA GLU A 639 34.03 30.86 29.16
C GLU A 639 35.54 30.98 29.43
N LEU A 640 36.34 31.31 28.41
CA LEU A 640 37.77 31.56 28.54
C LEU A 640 38.06 32.79 29.43
N TYR A 641 37.35 33.91 29.24
CA TYR A 641 37.51 35.11 30.07
C TYR A 641 37.09 34.87 31.53
N SER A 642 36.04 34.07 31.74
CA SER A 642 35.62 33.62 33.07
C SER A 642 36.70 32.78 33.75
N LYS A 643 37.34 31.85 33.02
CA LYS A 643 38.46 31.02 33.53
C LYS A 643 39.74 31.83 33.80
N LEU A 644 39.95 32.95 33.11
CA LEU A 644 41.08 33.85 33.28
C LEU A 644 40.84 34.94 34.36
N GLY A 645 39.67 34.95 35.02
CA GLY A 645 39.37 35.91 36.10
C GLY A 645 39.13 37.36 35.64
N LEU A 646 38.94 37.59 34.33
CA LEU A 646 38.73 38.92 33.73
C LEU A 646 37.24 39.24 33.64
N ASN A 647 36.55 39.31 34.79
CA ASN A 647 35.13 39.66 34.86
C ASN A 647 34.90 41.10 35.33
N THR A 648 35.58 42.08 34.73
CA THR A 648 35.21 43.50 34.87
C THR A 648 35.49 44.26 33.57
N VAL A 649 34.43 44.58 32.83
CA VAL A 649 34.40 45.76 31.96
C VAL A 649 33.07 46.45 32.20
N SER A 650 33.16 47.70 32.66
CA SER A 650 32.06 48.63 32.89
C SER A 650 31.35 48.96 31.58
N ASN A 651 30.01 48.92 31.62
CA ASN A 651 29.15 49.43 30.55
C ASN A 651 29.27 50.96 30.47
N GLU A 652 30.23 51.47 29.70
CA GLU A 652 30.18 52.85 29.21
C GLU A 652 30.53 52.90 27.71
N ASN A 653 29.59 53.46 26.95
CA ASN A 653 29.68 53.95 25.57
C ASN A 653 29.68 52.96 24.40
N ILE A 654 28.47 52.55 23.96
CA ILE A 654 28.15 52.45 22.53
C ILE A 654 26.83 53.17 22.27
N SER A 655 26.93 54.38 21.72
CA SER A 655 25.86 55.13 21.09
C SER A 655 25.67 54.62 19.66
N LEU A 656 24.45 54.21 19.31
CA LEU A 656 24.06 54.00 17.90
C LEU A 656 23.09 55.11 17.51
N GLU A 657 23.56 55.97 16.62
CA GLU A 657 22.81 57.05 16.01
C GLU A 657 21.67 56.51 15.15
N ASN A 658 20.52 57.16 15.27
CA ASN A 658 19.37 57.00 14.39
C ASN A 658 19.67 57.58 13.00
N SER A 659 19.37 56.81 11.95
CA SER A 659 19.02 57.37 10.64
C SER A 659 17.68 56.78 10.18
N ASN A 660 16.62 57.56 10.37
CA ASN A 660 15.29 57.35 9.81
C ASN A 660 15.28 57.69 8.31
N GLU A 661 14.70 56.82 7.48
CA GLU A 661 13.94 57.26 6.31
C GLU A 661 12.59 56.52 6.21
N LYS A 662 11.60 57.30 5.78
CA LYS A 662 10.15 57.17 5.97
C LYS A 662 9.49 56.15 5.05
N ILE A 663 8.45 55.45 5.54
CA ILE A 663 7.17 55.32 4.79
C ILE A 663 5.99 55.52 5.76
N ALA A 664 5.06 56.35 5.31
CA ALA A 664 3.99 56.98 6.05
C ALA A 664 2.83 56.05 6.48
N THR A 665 2.13 56.49 7.52
CA THR A 665 0.85 55.98 8.00
C THR A 665 -0.26 57.00 7.73
N THR A 666 -1.46 56.50 7.44
CA THR A 666 -2.80 57.12 7.63
C THR A 666 -3.76 55.94 7.86
N LYS A 667 -4.31 55.61 9.05
CA LYS A 667 -5.34 56.30 9.87
C LYS A 667 -6.48 56.87 9.03
N ASP A 668 -7.78 56.72 9.28
CA ASP A 668 -8.64 56.14 10.32
C ASP A 668 -10.05 56.12 9.70
N VAL A 669 -10.92 55.14 10.00
CA VAL A 669 -12.32 55.35 10.43
C VAL A 669 -12.77 54.09 11.18
N VAL A 670 -12.96 54.25 12.50
CA VAL A 670 -13.61 53.31 13.41
C VAL A 670 -14.98 53.88 13.81
N LYS A 671 -15.90 52.95 14.12
CA LYS A 671 -17.15 53.05 14.93
C LYS A 671 -18.43 52.86 14.08
N ASP A 672 -19.41 52.05 14.46
CA ASP A 672 -19.80 51.66 15.82
C ASP A 672 -20.80 50.47 15.86
N LYS A 673 -20.80 49.76 17.01
CA LYS A 673 -21.91 49.03 17.69
C LYS A 673 -22.35 47.66 17.11
N LYS A 674 -22.44 46.56 17.87
CA LYS A 674 -22.51 46.30 19.33
C LYS A 674 -22.19 44.82 19.63
N GLU A 675 -21.43 44.56 20.70
CA GLU A 675 -21.33 43.25 21.36
C GLU A 675 -22.35 43.10 22.50
N LYS A 676 -22.79 41.85 22.75
CA LYS A 676 -22.77 41.07 24.04
C LYS A 676 -23.94 40.06 24.10
N PRO A 677 -23.89 38.99 24.92
CA PRO A 677 -22.76 38.22 25.43
C PRO A 677 -22.97 36.67 25.36
N LYS A 678 -21.87 35.91 25.50
CA LYS A 678 -21.89 34.46 25.82
C LYS A 678 -22.29 34.22 27.29
N LYS A 679 -23.36 33.46 27.55
CA LYS A 679 -23.49 32.46 28.64
C LYS A 679 -24.85 31.73 28.60
N LYS A 680 -24.82 30.47 29.08
CA LYS A 680 -25.91 29.49 29.34
C LYS A 680 -26.37 28.60 28.17
N VAL A 681 -25.67 27.48 27.97
CA VAL A 681 -26.28 26.17 27.67
C VAL A 681 -25.55 25.10 28.50
N ALA A 682 -25.61 25.27 29.81
CA ALA A 682 -25.46 24.20 30.79
C ALA A 682 -26.73 24.31 31.64
N GLU A 683 -27.43 23.20 31.87
CA GLU A 683 -28.82 23.06 32.35
C GLU A 683 -29.88 22.86 31.25
N LYS A 684 -29.82 21.69 30.59
CA LYS A 684 -30.98 20.84 30.24
C LYS A 684 -30.48 19.49 29.68
N MET A 685 -29.78 18.72 30.52
CA MET A 685 -29.51 17.29 30.28
C MET A 685 -29.65 16.47 31.58
N ASP A 686 -30.51 16.94 32.49
CA ASP A 686 -31.03 16.16 33.62
C ASP A 686 -32.55 16.30 33.64
N LYS A 687 -33.19 15.42 32.88
CA LYS A 687 -34.56 14.87 33.02
C LYS A 687 -34.97 14.28 31.68
N ILE A 688 -34.48 13.08 31.36
CA ILE A 688 -35.34 12.11 30.68
C ILE A 688 -35.23 10.75 31.41
N THR A 689 -36.13 10.62 32.37
CA THR A 689 -36.56 9.37 32.99
C THR A 689 -37.45 8.61 32.01
N ALA A 690 -37.17 7.33 31.75
CA ALA A 690 -38.11 6.31 31.23
C ALA A 690 -39.00 6.64 29.99
N SER A 691 -38.78 7.75 29.27
CA SER A 691 -39.56 8.15 28.10
C SER A 691 -38.75 8.38 26.82
N ASP A 692 -37.47 7.97 26.79
CA ASP A 692 -36.53 8.29 25.71
C ASP A 692 -36.09 7.12 24.81
N GLN A 693 -36.94 6.11 24.65
CA GLN A 693 -36.74 5.08 23.61
C GLN A 693 -37.15 5.55 22.19
N LYS A 694 -37.36 6.85 21.95
CA LYS A 694 -37.95 7.35 20.68
C LYS A 694 -37.02 8.10 19.71
N ASN A 695 -35.71 8.21 19.94
CA ASN A 695 -34.82 8.98 19.04
C ASN A 695 -33.48 8.32 18.65
N ALA A 696 -33.33 7.00 18.78
CA ALA A 696 -32.23 6.28 18.14
C ALA A 696 -32.60 5.93 16.68
N VAL A 697 -31.82 6.39 15.70
CA VAL A 697 -31.95 5.97 14.30
C VAL A 697 -31.80 4.45 14.24
N ASN A 698 -32.86 3.75 13.81
CA ASN A 698 -32.89 2.29 13.76
C ASN A 698 -33.73 1.81 12.56
N ILE A 699 -33.80 0.49 12.35
CA ILE A 699 -34.44 -0.13 11.18
C ILE A 699 -35.94 0.20 11.03
N SER A 700 -36.65 0.56 12.12
CA SER A 700 -38.09 0.79 12.08
C SER A 700 -38.51 1.97 11.20
N SER A 701 -37.57 2.87 10.89
CA SER A 701 -37.78 4.00 9.97
C SER A 701 -37.73 3.60 8.49
N LEU A 702 -37.19 2.42 8.15
CA LEU A 702 -37.12 1.92 6.77
C LEU A 702 -38.44 1.25 6.37
N ASP A 703 -38.89 1.53 5.13
CA ASP A 703 -40.01 0.83 4.52
C ASP A 703 -39.48 -0.32 3.65
N ILE A 704 -39.28 -1.48 4.27
CA ILE A 704 -38.80 -2.69 3.59
C ILE A 704 -40.00 -3.59 3.31
N ARG A 705 -40.20 -3.98 2.04
CA ARG A 705 -41.34 -4.79 1.60
C ARG A 705 -40.91 -5.95 0.71
N VAL A 706 -41.76 -6.97 0.68
CA VAL A 706 -41.71 -8.00 -0.36
C VAL A 706 -42.27 -7.41 -1.65
N GLY A 707 -41.54 -7.56 -2.76
CA GLY A 707 -41.99 -7.16 -4.08
C GLY A 707 -41.88 -8.31 -5.09
N LEU A 708 -42.73 -8.29 -6.11
CA LEU A 708 -42.70 -9.23 -7.23
C LEU A 708 -42.22 -8.52 -8.48
N ILE A 709 -41.05 -8.90 -8.97
CA ILE A 709 -40.51 -8.41 -10.24
C ILE A 709 -41.33 -9.06 -11.35
N LYS A 710 -42.29 -8.32 -11.91
CA LYS A 710 -43.13 -8.81 -13.01
C LYS A 710 -42.36 -8.90 -14.31
N LYS A 711 -41.47 -7.93 -14.52
CA LYS A 711 -40.68 -7.82 -15.75
C LYS A 711 -39.33 -7.19 -15.45
N ALA A 712 -38.28 -7.75 -16.02
CA ALA A 712 -36.95 -7.13 -16.04
C ALA A 712 -36.47 -7.01 -17.49
N VAL A 713 -35.76 -5.94 -17.82
CA VAL A 713 -35.08 -5.76 -19.13
C VAL A 713 -33.70 -5.15 -18.92
N LYS A 714 -32.74 -5.42 -19.80
CA LYS A 714 -31.44 -4.74 -19.76
C LYS A 714 -31.62 -3.25 -20.02
N HIS A 715 -30.89 -2.41 -19.27
CA HIS A 715 -30.95 -0.97 -19.42
C HIS A 715 -30.43 -0.55 -20.81
N PRO A 716 -31.15 0.32 -21.55
CA PRO A 716 -30.84 0.63 -22.95
C PRO A 716 -29.53 1.39 -23.16
N GLN A 717 -29.01 2.04 -22.11
CA GLN A 717 -27.79 2.86 -22.14
C GLN A 717 -26.74 2.44 -21.09
N ALA A 718 -26.86 1.23 -20.51
CA ALA A 718 -25.92 0.74 -19.50
C ALA A 718 -25.84 -0.79 -19.45
N ASP A 719 -24.64 -1.33 -19.67
CA ASP A 719 -24.44 -2.77 -19.81
C ASP A 719 -24.51 -3.54 -18.48
N THR A 720 -24.45 -2.82 -17.35
CA THR A 720 -24.43 -3.40 -16.00
C THR A 720 -25.75 -3.27 -15.24
N LEU A 721 -26.77 -2.63 -15.84
CA LEU A 721 -28.02 -2.32 -15.16
C LEU A 721 -29.22 -3.06 -15.77
N TYR A 722 -30.13 -3.52 -14.90
CA TYR A 722 -31.49 -3.91 -15.26
C TYR A 722 -32.45 -2.77 -14.98
N VAL A 723 -33.57 -2.74 -15.71
CA VAL A 723 -34.75 -1.94 -15.41
C VAL A 723 -35.89 -2.92 -15.12
N GLU A 724 -36.41 -2.87 -13.90
CA GLU A 724 -37.45 -3.76 -13.40
C GLU A 724 -38.78 -3.05 -13.19
N GLU A 725 -39.87 -3.70 -13.57
CA GLU A 725 -41.24 -3.35 -13.18
C GLU A 725 -41.63 -4.24 -11.98
N VAL A 726 -41.73 -3.64 -10.79
CA VAL A 726 -41.89 -4.35 -9.52
C VAL A 726 -43.21 -3.99 -8.86
N ASP A 727 -44.01 -5.00 -8.56
CA ASP A 727 -45.20 -4.90 -7.73
C ASP A 727 -44.78 -4.92 -6.25
N VAL A 728 -45.04 -3.84 -5.51
CA VAL A 728 -44.73 -3.74 -4.07
C VAL A 728 -46.00 -3.62 -3.22
N GLY A 729 -47.14 -4.07 -3.75
CA GLY A 729 -48.45 -4.02 -3.08
C GLY A 729 -49.05 -2.62 -2.97
N GLU A 730 -48.74 -1.74 -3.93
CA GLU A 730 -49.29 -0.39 -4.07
C GLU A 730 -50.12 -0.29 -5.35
N ASP A 731 -50.92 0.77 -5.49
CA ASP A 731 -51.65 1.07 -6.73
C ASP A 731 -50.68 1.48 -7.84
N GLY A 732 -50.14 0.48 -8.54
CA GLY A 732 -49.23 0.63 -9.68
C GLY A 732 -47.90 -0.10 -9.50
N MET A 733 -47.18 -0.26 -10.62
CA MET A 733 -45.85 -0.87 -10.62
C MET A 733 -44.79 0.21 -10.38
N ARG A 734 -43.77 -0.12 -9.58
CA ARG A 734 -42.59 0.74 -9.42
C ARG A 734 -41.53 0.39 -10.46
N THR A 735 -40.88 1.41 -11.01
CA THR A 735 -39.66 1.23 -11.80
C THR A 735 -38.47 1.15 -10.86
N VAL A 736 -37.71 0.06 -10.93
CA VAL A 736 -36.47 -0.14 -10.18
C VAL A 736 -35.32 -0.28 -11.18
N VAL A 737 -34.13 0.19 -10.81
CA VAL A 737 -32.91 0.02 -11.60
C VAL A 737 -31.86 -0.64 -10.71
N SER A 738 -31.44 -1.86 -11.05
CA SER A 738 -30.48 -2.63 -10.25
C SER A 738 -29.19 -2.95 -11.02
N GLY A 739 -28.08 -3.08 -10.30
CA GLY A 739 -26.76 -3.44 -10.85
C GLY A 739 -26.53 -4.95 -10.99
N LEU A 740 -27.58 -5.74 -11.25
CA LEU A 740 -27.55 -7.20 -11.12
C LEU A 740 -27.15 -7.95 -12.42
N VAL A 741 -26.92 -7.27 -13.54
CA VAL A 741 -26.65 -7.89 -14.85
C VAL A 741 -25.46 -8.85 -14.85
N ASN A 742 -24.41 -8.50 -14.11
CA ASN A 742 -23.19 -9.32 -14.03
C ASN A 742 -23.31 -10.51 -13.07
N PHE A 743 -24.39 -10.59 -12.29
CA PHE A 743 -24.52 -11.53 -11.18
C PHE A 743 -25.71 -12.47 -11.35
N ILE A 744 -26.83 -11.98 -11.91
CA ILE A 744 -28.08 -12.72 -12.01
C ILE A 744 -28.55 -12.70 -13.47
N PRO A 745 -28.64 -13.87 -14.14
CA PRO A 745 -29.18 -13.95 -15.49
C PRO A 745 -30.60 -13.38 -15.59
N LEU A 746 -30.93 -12.78 -16.74
CA LEU A 746 -32.20 -12.08 -16.95
C LEU A 746 -33.41 -12.99 -16.71
N GLU A 747 -33.29 -14.27 -17.05
CA GLU A 747 -34.33 -15.28 -16.91
C GLU A 747 -34.65 -15.55 -15.43
N LYS A 748 -33.64 -15.42 -14.56
CA LYS A 748 -33.79 -15.57 -13.11
C LYS A 748 -34.32 -14.31 -12.43
N MET A 749 -34.54 -13.22 -13.18
CA MET A 749 -35.15 -11.98 -12.69
C MET A 749 -36.66 -11.92 -12.98
N GLN A 750 -37.16 -12.67 -13.97
CA GLN A 750 -38.57 -12.61 -14.37
C GLN A 750 -39.47 -13.31 -13.34
N ASN A 751 -40.61 -12.69 -13.02
CA ASN A 751 -41.61 -13.22 -12.09
C ASN A 751 -41.02 -13.71 -10.76
N ARG A 752 -40.04 -12.98 -10.23
CA ARG A 752 -39.30 -13.35 -9.03
C ARG A 752 -39.65 -12.44 -7.85
N PHE A 753 -39.84 -13.04 -6.68
CA PHE A 753 -39.93 -12.29 -5.43
C PHE A 753 -38.56 -11.74 -5.02
N ALA A 754 -38.56 -10.51 -4.52
CA ALA A 754 -37.39 -9.82 -4.01
C ALA A 754 -37.76 -8.96 -2.80
N VAL A 755 -36.73 -8.54 -2.06
CA VAL A 755 -36.87 -7.63 -0.92
C VAL A 755 -36.48 -6.23 -1.35
N LEU A 756 -37.38 -5.26 -1.14
CA LEU A 756 -37.23 -3.90 -1.65
C LEU A 756 -37.23 -2.89 -0.50
N LEU A 757 -36.34 -1.90 -0.57
CA LEU A 757 -36.41 -0.69 0.24
C LEU A 757 -37.14 0.41 -0.54
N CYS A 758 -38.31 0.81 -0.04
CA CYS A 758 -39.31 1.58 -0.79
C CYS A 758 -39.40 3.07 -0.42
N ASN A 759 -38.79 3.51 0.69
CA ASN A 759 -38.87 4.90 1.14
C ASN A 759 -37.58 5.72 0.95
N LEU A 760 -36.65 5.25 0.12
CA LEU A 760 -35.54 6.09 -0.35
C LEU A 760 -36.03 7.18 -1.31
N LYS A 761 -35.29 8.28 -1.40
CA LYS A 761 -35.54 9.30 -2.43
C LYS A 761 -35.22 8.68 -3.81
N PRO A 762 -36.13 8.78 -4.81
CA PRO A 762 -35.88 8.26 -6.14
C PRO A 762 -34.58 8.82 -6.75
N ALA A 763 -33.84 7.97 -7.45
CA ALA A 763 -32.54 8.31 -8.00
C ALA A 763 -32.49 8.00 -9.50
N LYS A 764 -31.99 8.94 -10.30
CA LYS A 764 -31.78 8.72 -11.74
C LYS A 764 -30.48 7.98 -12.00
N MET A 765 -30.58 6.81 -12.60
CA MET A 765 -29.46 5.98 -13.02
C MET A 765 -29.45 5.92 -14.55
N ARG A 766 -28.47 6.59 -15.16
CA ARG A 766 -28.31 6.64 -16.63
C ARG A 766 -29.59 7.05 -17.39
N GLY A 767 -30.37 7.94 -16.79
CA GLY A 767 -31.58 8.53 -17.39
C GLY A 767 -32.90 7.90 -16.95
N VAL A 768 -32.88 6.70 -16.37
CA VAL A 768 -34.07 6.04 -15.80
C VAL A 768 -34.14 6.28 -14.30
N GLU A 769 -35.32 6.62 -13.78
CA GLU A 769 -35.52 6.89 -12.36
C GLU A 769 -35.86 5.60 -11.61
N SER A 770 -35.05 5.24 -10.62
CA SER A 770 -35.30 4.12 -9.71
C SER A 770 -36.10 4.60 -8.50
N GLN A 771 -37.25 3.97 -8.26
CA GLN A 771 -38.23 4.33 -7.22
C GLN A 771 -38.15 3.43 -5.98
N ALA A 772 -37.29 2.41 -6.00
CA ALA A 772 -36.95 1.56 -4.86
C ALA A 772 -35.53 1.00 -5.06
N MET A 773 -35.06 0.20 -4.11
CA MET A 773 -33.78 -0.50 -4.17
C MET A 773 -33.95 -1.97 -3.79
N VAL A 774 -33.39 -2.88 -4.59
CA VAL A 774 -33.38 -4.32 -4.30
C VAL A 774 -32.30 -4.62 -3.27
N LEU A 775 -32.68 -5.23 -2.14
CA LEU A 775 -31.75 -5.66 -1.10
C LEU A 775 -31.17 -7.04 -1.43
N CYS A 776 -29.84 -7.11 -1.50
CA CYS A 776 -29.13 -8.35 -1.85
C CYS A 776 -28.07 -8.70 -0.81
N ALA A 777 -27.88 -10.00 -0.58
CA ALA A 777 -26.70 -10.52 0.09
C ALA A 777 -25.51 -10.39 -0.87
N SER A 778 -24.38 -9.83 -0.42
CA SER A 778 -23.26 -9.57 -1.33
C SER A 778 -21.88 -9.83 -0.72
N THR A 779 -21.01 -10.42 -1.52
CA THR A 779 -19.55 -10.48 -1.31
C THR A 779 -18.84 -9.66 -2.39
N LYS A 780 -17.52 -9.76 -2.49
CA LYS A 780 -16.78 -9.16 -3.61
C LYS A 780 -17.02 -9.88 -4.94
N ASP A 781 -17.36 -11.17 -4.89
CA ASP A 781 -17.36 -12.06 -6.06
C ASP A 781 -18.76 -12.63 -6.39
N ALA A 782 -19.73 -12.52 -5.47
CA ALA A 782 -21.08 -13.06 -5.64
C ALA A 782 -22.15 -12.15 -5.03
N VAL A 783 -23.32 -12.09 -5.67
CA VAL A 783 -24.51 -11.34 -5.21
C VAL A 783 -25.74 -12.24 -5.34
N GLU A 784 -26.56 -12.30 -4.30
CA GLU A 784 -27.82 -13.05 -4.27
C GLU A 784 -28.98 -12.17 -3.82
N ILE A 785 -30.13 -12.32 -4.48
CA ILE A 785 -31.39 -11.70 -4.03
C ILE A 785 -31.87 -12.43 -2.78
N LEU A 786 -32.30 -11.65 -1.77
CA LEU A 786 -32.92 -12.20 -0.56
C LEU A 786 -34.30 -12.80 -0.89
N GLU A 787 -34.58 -13.97 -0.32
CA GLU A 787 -35.82 -14.70 -0.52
C GLU A 787 -36.76 -14.51 0.68
N PRO A 788 -38.01 -14.10 0.45
CA PRO A 788 -39.01 -14.05 1.51
C PRO A 788 -39.47 -15.46 1.90
N PRO A 789 -40.01 -15.66 3.12
CA PRO A 789 -40.56 -16.94 3.54
C PRO A 789 -41.75 -17.39 2.68
N GLU A 790 -42.05 -18.69 2.70
CA GLU A 790 -43.15 -19.28 1.95
C GLU A 790 -44.50 -18.63 2.32
N GLY A 791 -45.35 -18.41 1.30
CA GLY A 791 -46.63 -17.74 1.47
C GLY A 791 -46.56 -16.22 1.52
N ALA A 792 -45.39 -15.59 1.36
CA ALA A 792 -45.26 -14.13 1.20
C ALA A 792 -45.97 -13.62 -0.07
N VAL A 793 -46.55 -12.43 0.01
CA VAL A 793 -47.23 -11.75 -1.11
C VAL A 793 -46.66 -10.34 -1.32
N PRO A 794 -46.78 -9.75 -2.52
CA PRO A 794 -46.33 -8.38 -2.77
C PRO A 794 -46.97 -7.40 -1.79
N GLY A 795 -46.16 -6.53 -1.19
CA GLY A 795 -46.59 -5.55 -0.19
C GLY A 795 -46.44 -5.99 1.26
N ASP A 796 -46.15 -7.27 1.54
CA ASP A 796 -45.84 -7.72 2.89
C ASP A 796 -44.68 -6.91 3.49
N ARG A 797 -44.91 -6.37 4.69
CA ARG A 797 -43.93 -5.52 5.37
C ARG A 797 -42.95 -6.35 6.18
N ILE A 798 -41.67 -6.03 6.02
CA ILE A 798 -40.56 -6.66 6.71
C ILE A 798 -40.18 -5.83 7.94
N PHE A 799 -40.04 -6.49 9.07
CA PHE A 799 -39.67 -5.87 10.34
C PHE A 799 -38.65 -6.72 11.10
N CYS A 800 -38.03 -6.11 12.11
CA CYS A 800 -37.13 -6.78 13.03
C CYS A 800 -37.76 -6.80 14.43
N PRO A 801 -37.99 -7.97 15.04
CA PRO A 801 -38.49 -8.05 16.42
C PRO A 801 -37.65 -7.23 17.39
N GLY A 802 -38.28 -6.47 18.27
CA GLY A 802 -37.61 -5.54 19.20
C GLY A 802 -37.37 -4.13 18.64
N TYR A 803 -37.68 -3.87 17.36
CA TYR A 803 -37.58 -2.55 16.73
C TYR A 803 -38.93 -2.11 16.17
N GLU A 804 -39.87 -1.79 17.06
CA GLU A 804 -41.22 -1.39 16.69
C GLU A 804 -41.29 0.06 16.20
N GLY A 805 -42.04 0.32 15.12
CA GLY A 805 -42.24 1.65 14.58
C GLY A 805 -42.92 1.68 13.21
N THR A 806 -43.47 2.84 12.86
CA THR A 806 -43.98 3.12 11.52
C THR A 806 -42.86 3.69 10.66
N PRO A 807 -42.72 3.26 9.39
CA PRO A 807 -41.63 3.72 8.55
C PRO A 807 -41.87 5.18 8.17
N GLU A 808 -40.79 5.93 7.92
CA GLU A 808 -40.95 7.29 7.39
C GLU A 808 -41.53 7.20 5.96
N ALA A 809 -42.45 8.10 5.58
CA ALA A 809 -43.01 8.11 4.23
C ALA A 809 -41.93 8.27 3.14
N GLN A 810 -40.89 9.05 3.43
CA GLN A 810 -39.68 9.15 2.64
C GLN A 810 -38.52 9.52 3.57
N LEU A 811 -37.39 8.82 3.47
CA LEU A 811 -36.21 9.05 4.27
C LEU A 811 -35.55 10.39 3.93
N ASN A 812 -35.19 11.15 4.96
CA ASN A 812 -34.43 12.38 4.79
C ASN A 812 -32.92 12.08 4.60
N PRO A 813 -32.32 12.38 3.44
CA PRO A 813 -30.90 12.08 3.17
C PRO A 813 -29.93 12.76 4.15
N LYS A 814 -30.32 13.87 4.78
CA LYS A 814 -29.50 14.57 5.78
C LYS A 814 -29.40 13.82 7.11
N LYS A 815 -30.40 12.98 7.43
CA LYS A 815 -30.41 12.18 8.67
C LYS A 815 -29.55 10.91 8.56
N LYS A 816 -29.09 10.56 7.35
CA LYS A 816 -28.24 9.38 7.07
C LYS A 816 -28.79 8.08 7.66
N ILE A 817 -30.11 7.89 7.61
CA ILE A 817 -30.81 6.76 8.26
C ILE A 817 -30.37 5.43 7.62
N TRP A 818 -30.41 5.35 6.29
CA TRP A 818 -29.99 4.15 5.57
C TRP A 818 -28.52 3.82 5.85
N GLU A 819 -27.64 4.82 5.79
CA GLU A 819 -26.20 4.67 6.04
C GLU A 819 -25.88 4.24 7.48
N SER A 820 -26.78 4.54 8.44
CA SER A 820 -26.65 4.10 9.83
C SER A 820 -27.19 2.67 10.04
N VAL A 821 -28.20 2.26 9.28
CA VAL A 821 -28.87 0.95 9.41
C VAL A 821 -28.18 -0.13 8.58
N GLN A 822 -27.74 0.19 7.36
CA GLN A 822 -27.15 -0.75 6.40
C GLN A 822 -25.96 -1.56 6.95
N PRO A 823 -25.00 -0.98 7.72
CA PRO A 823 -23.87 -1.75 8.25
C PRO A 823 -24.26 -2.85 9.25
N LEU A 824 -25.48 -2.77 9.80
CA LEU A 824 -26.03 -3.74 10.74
C LEU A 824 -26.92 -4.79 10.05
N LEU A 825 -27.15 -4.67 8.74
CA LEU A 825 -27.87 -5.65 7.93
C LEU A 825 -26.90 -6.70 7.38
N LEU A 826 -27.10 -7.95 7.75
CA LEU A 826 -26.25 -9.07 7.33
C LEU A 826 -27.07 -10.35 7.18
N VAL A 827 -26.54 -11.31 6.42
CA VAL A 827 -26.98 -12.70 6.46
C VAL A 827 -26.15 -13.43 7.49
N ASN A 828 -26.77 -14.09 8.47
CA ASN A 828 -26.07 -14.81 9.53
C ASN A 828 -25.54 -16.18 9.05
N ALA A 829 -24.92 -16.95 9.96
CA ALA A 829 -24.37 -18.27 9.67
C ALA A 829 -25.45 -19.29 9.23
N ASP A 830 -26.69 -19.11 9.69
CA ASP A 830 -27.83 -19.96 9.35
C ASP A 830 -28.51 -19.56 8.03
N GLY A 831 -28.01 -18.50 7.37
CA GLY A 831 -28.55 -18.02 6.10
C GLY A 831 -29.72 -17.06 6.22
N GLN A 832 -30.02 -16.60 7.43
CA GLN A 832 -31.12 -15.69 7.72
C GLN A 832 -30.66 -14.23 7.58
N ALA A 833 -31.45 -13.42 6.88
CA ALA A 833 -31.25 -11.98 6.84
C ALA A 833 -31.62 -11.37 8.19
N CYS A 834 -30.68 -10.61 8.77
CA CYS A 834 -30.74 -10.10 10.13
C CYS A 834 -30.43 -8.61 10.17
N TYR A 835 -31.01 -7.92 11.14
CA TYR A 835 -30.58 -6.59 11.58
C TYR A 835 -30.05 -6.68 13.00
N ALA A 836 -28.81 -6.26 13.22
CA ALA A 836 -28.14 -6.37 14.53
C ALA A 836 -28.28 -7.79 15.13
N ASN A 837 -28.06 -8.82 14.30
CA ASN A 837 -28.20 -10.25 14.62
C ASN A 837 -29.62 -10.76 14.93
N ASN A 838 -30.66 -9.94 14.79
CA ASN A 838 -32.05 -10.37 14.94
C ASN A 838 -32.67 -10.66 13.57
N PRO A 839 -33.23 -11.86 13.32
CA PRO A 839 -33.81 -12.23 12.03
C PRO A 839 -34.94 -11.29 11.61
N LEU A 840 -34.92 -10.88 10.35
CA LEU A 840 -35.98 -10.11 9.71
C LEU A 840 -37.17 -11.04 9.44
N ARG A 841 -38.38 -10.55 9.69
CA ARG A 841 -39.63 -11.32 9.61
C ARG A 841 -40.73 -10.52 8.92
N ILE A 842 -41.77 -11.23 8.48
CA ILE A 842 -43.01 -10.64 7.96
C ILE A 842 -44.07 -10.71 9.05
N VAL A 843 -44.84 -9.63 9.21
CA VAL A 843 -45.91 -9.58 10.23
C VAL A 843 -46.96 -10.65 9.91
N GLY A 844 -47.24 -11.52 10.89
CA GLY A 844 -48.29 -12.54 10.77
C GLY A 844 -47.94 -13.78 9.93
N LYS A 845 -46.66 -13.97 9.55
CA LYS A 845 -46.20 -15.17 8.82
C LYS A 845 -45.07 -15.88 9.56
N GLU A 846 -45.05 -17.20 9.49
CA GLU A 846 -43.96 -18.01 10.04
C GLU A 846 -42.75 -18.02 9.09
N GLY A 847 -41.55 -18.08 9.65
CA GLY A 847 -40.29 -17.99 8.90
C GLY A 847 -39.61 -16.62 8.93
N CYS A 848 -38.41 -16.56 8.35
CA CYS A 848 -37.60 -15.34 8.21
C CYS A 848 -37.09 -15.23 6.78
N LEU A 849 -36.59 -14.06 6.41
CA LEU A 849 -35.95 -13.87 5.12
C LEU A 849 -34.59 -14.58 5.09
N THR A 850 -34.23 -15.14 3.94
CA THR A 850 -32.99 -15.90 3.79
C THR A 850 -32.21 -15.49 2.54
N ALA A 851 -30.92 -15.80 2.50
CA ALA A 851 -30.16 -15.85 1.27
C ALA A 851 -29.97 -17.32 0.84
N PRO A 852 -30.05 -17.66 -0.46
CA PRO A 852 -29.93 -19.03 -0.94
C PRO A 852 -28.65 -19.74 -0.46
N THR A 853 -27.49 -19.15 -0.71
CA THR A 853 -26.20 -19.81 -0.43
C THR A 853 -25.21 -18.95 0.36
N LEU A 854 -25.30 -17.62 0.29
CA LEU A 854 -24.37 -16.76 1.01
C LEU A 854 -24.67 -16.75 2.52
N ARG A 855 -23.60 -16.81 3.34
CA ARG A 855 -23.65 -16.86 4.80
C ARG A 855 -22.62 -15.91 5.40
N SER A 856 -22.95 -15.26 6.52
CA SER A 856 -22.05 -14.31 7.20
C SER A 856 -21.59 -13.15 6.32
N VAL A 857 -22.47 -12.64 5.45
CA VAL A 857 -22.20 -11.57 4.48
C VAL A 857 -23.08 -10.34 4.71
N PRO A 858 -22.64 -9.13 4.34
CA PRO A 858 -23.49 -7.95 4.43
C PRO A 858 -24.65 -7.97 3.42
N ILE A 859 -25.76 -7.35 3.80
CA ILE A 859 -26.88 -7.03 2.89
C ILE A 859 -26.70 -5.58 2.41
N LYS A 860 -26.86 -5.36 1.11
CA LYS A 860 -26.69 -4.04 0.48
C LYS A 860 -27.90 -3.66 -0.35
#